data_AF-A0A915U863-F1
#
_entry.id   AF-A0A915U863-F1
#
_cell.length_a   1.000
_cell.length_b   1.000
_cell.length_c   1.000
_cell.angle_alpha   90.00
_cell.angle_beta   90.00
_cell.angle_gamma   90.00
#
_symmetry.space_group_name_H-M   'P 1'
#
loop_
_entity.id
_entity.type
_entity.pdbx_description
1 polymer ?
#
loop_
_entity_poly.entity_id
_entity_poly.type
_entity_poly.pdbx_seq_one_letter_code
_entity_poly.pdbx_strand_id
1 'polypeptide(L)'
;MSPPLSRRLASLAFAGVLLVPCAVPAQPAGPLPQPLPLFPADNWWNVDVSQAPLDPNSAAFISWIGTTRRVHPDWGASANDPADPTATYGMPYVSVPGSQPLVPVTWVAYGDESDDGAPGRPPGYPIPPAARTTPGYVEGGQPGNIDPGGDRHLILVDRDNRLLYELYRAHWNTAANRWEAESGAVFDMTRNDRRPDGWTSADAAGLAIMPGLARYDELFGTEPIRHALRVTVRATNGYVWPASHRAGSTTGALPMGARLRLKASKDISSYPAHLQRMFQAMKTYGLIVADNGSDMFITGTNDPRWTPYMDGIVSAVHSLRASDFEVVELGWQPAAAPADGDGDGLPDDWERDFGLDPSNSLGDNGGSGDPDGDGRTNAQERTAGTHPRGIATRLLAEGLRQGTFSTRIALANPASSTAAHVQLRFERDDAVVVQATRLVPAQQKVTVDTAAIAELQGHAFATVVESDVFVGVDRLVQWESGRGSHAEHGLPGASTEWYFAEGATYTGFQLFYLLQNPGDLPANVTLTYLRETPLAPLVRRHTVAPHSRLTVWVNEDEKGPQTPATGAASSAVFESDVPIVVERAMYRSVPGTFEAGHASAGASDLDTSWFFAEGYTGPTFEQYLLIGNPGSSPVPVQVTYLLPSGPTPPVTYTVQARSRLTVLVNGERPTPGISLASTAVSMIVQAQAPIVAERAMWWPGSSATWREAHASLGATSTCARWVVAEGEWGAGVDTYVLVANTGVQPTRLRATLLREGTTPLIADVDVPAGSRQNVNVPSLFPAAFGTRFGMLIEPAPGFADAPLAVEWSHYADAGGIRWSAGANALGTCVP
;
A
#
# COMPACT_ATOMS: atom_id res chain seq x y z
N MET A 1 35.80 23.52 -33.06
CA MET A 1 36.73 22.41 -33.35
C MET A 1 37.85 22.45 -32.33
N SER A 2 37.76 21.62 -31.30
CA SER A 2 38.81 21.34 -30.32
C SER A 2 38.78 19.82 -30.08
N PRO A 3 39.91 19.10 -30.16
CA PRO A 3 39.93 17.64 -30.07
C PRO A 3 39.97 17.16 -28.60
N PRO A 4 39.67 15.87 -28.34
CA PRO A 4 39.41 15.36 -27.00
C PRO A 4 40.68 14.99 -26.25
N LEU A 5 40.71 15.30 -24.95
CA LEU A 5 41.76 14.91 -24.01
C LEU A 5 41.56 13.45 -23.58
N SER A 6 42.53 12.60 -23.92
CA SER A 6 42.68 11.24 -23.43
C SER A 6 43.02 11.25 -21.93
N ARG A 7 42.11 10.77 -21.08
CA ARG A 7 42.42 10.45 -19.68
C ARG A 7 42.96 9.03 -19.59
N ARG A 8 44.25 8.94 -19.26
CA ARG A 8 44.92 7.69 -18.87
C ARG A 8 44.30 7.19 -17.56
N LEU A 9 43.73 5.99 -17.57
CA LEU A 9 43.43 5.23 -16.36
C LEU A 9 44.75 4.87 -15.68
N ALA A 10 45.00 5.47 -14.51
CA ALA A 10 46.02 5.03 -13.59
C ALA A 10 45.42 3.91 -12.73
N SER A 11 45.87 2.68 -12.94
CA SER A 11 45.55 1.53 -12.10
C SER A 11 46.21 1.74 -10.73
N LEU A 12 45.45 2.18 -9.72
CA LEU A 12 45.87 2.09 -8.32
C LEU A 12 45.74 0.65 -7.86
N ALA A 13 46.87 -0.03 -7.71
CA ALA A 13 46.94 -1.27 -6.96
C ALA A 13 46.72 -0.97 -5.47
N PHE A 14 45.51 -1.26 -4.97
CA PHE A 14 45.28 -1.35 -3.53
C PHE A 14 46.00 -2.60 -3.01
N ALA A 15 47.15 -2.41 -2.37
CA ALA A 15 47.69 -3.42 -1.48
C ALA A 15 46.74 -3.52 -0.27
N GLY A 16 45.86 -4.51 -0.28
CA GLY A 16 44.99 -4.83 0.84
C GLY A 16 45.85 -5.25 2.04
N VAL A 17 46.03 -4.33 2.99
CA VAL A 17 46.43 -4.71 4.34
C VAL A 17 45.20 -5.41 4.93
N LEU A 18 45.26 -6.74 5.03
CA LEU A 18 44.34 -7.52 5.85
C LEU A 18 44.55 -7.08 7.30
N LEU A 19 43.79 -6.08 7.74
CA LEU A 19 43.53 -5.84 9.15
C LEU A 19 42.74 -7.05 9.64
N VAL A 20 43.42 -7.99 10.29
CA VAL A 20 42.74 -9.00 11.11
C VAL A 20 41.97 -8.20 12.17
N PRO A 21 40.63 -8.26 12.20
CA PRO A 21 39.89 -7.54 13.23
C PRO A 21 40.32 -8.12 14.58
N CYS A 22 40.93 -7.28 15.43
CA CYS A 22 41.14 -7.64 16.83
C CYS A 22 39.78 -7.98 17.43
N ALA A 23 39.62 -9.22 17.91
CA ALA A 23 38.42 -9.62 18.62
C ALA A 23 38.18 -8.65 19.79
N VAL A 24 37.05 -7.94 19.77
CA VAL A 24 36.66 -7.05 20.85
C VAL A 24 36.50 -7.90 22.13
N PRO A 25 37.05 -7.49 23.28
CA PRO A 25 36.92 -8.27 24.51
C PRO A 25 35.48 -8.24 25.08
N ALA A 26 35.26 -8.95 26.18
CA ALA A 26 34.02 -8.85 26.95
C ALA A 26 33.85 -7.43 27.51
N GLN A 27 32.64 -6.87 27.40
CA GLN A 27 32.36 -5.49 27.77
C GLN A 27 30.98 -5.35 28.43
N PRO A 28 30.90 -4.83 29.67
CA PRO A 28 29.63 -4.38 30.27
C PRO A 28 28.97 -3.30 29.41
N ALA A 29 27.66 -3.41 29.20
CA ALA A 29 26.92 -2.56 28.25
C ALA A 29 27.58 -2.49 26.86
N GLY A 30 28.21 -3.58 26.43
CA GLY A 30 28.90 -3.68 25.14
C GLY A 30 27.95 -3.91 23.96
N PRO A 31 28.45 -3.88 22.72
CA PRO A 31 27.62 -3.97 21.52
C PRO A 31 26.84 -5.30 21.46
N LEU A 32 25.58 -5.22 21.05
CA LEU A 32 24.70 -6.36 20.86
C LEU A 32 24.76 -6.88 19.41
N PRO A 33 24.46 -8.17 19.18
CA PRO A 33 24.39 -8.71 17.83
C PRO A 33 23.35 -7.94 16.99
N GLN A 34 23.73 -7.64 15.75
CA GLN A 34 22.87 -7.02 14.75
C GLN A 34 22.38 -8.08 13.74
N PRO A 35 21.23 -7.85 13.08
CA PRO A 35 20.27 -6.77 13.31
C PRO A 35 19.45 -6.97 14.61
N LEU A 36 18.88 -5.87 15.11
CA LEU A 36 17.83 -5.87 16.14
C LEU A 36 16.43 -6.04 15.50
N PRO A 37 15.43 -6.60 16.21
CA PRO A 37 15.45 -7.07 17.60
C PRO A 37 16.35 -8.30 17.84
N LEU A 38 16.64 -8.61 19.11
CA LEU A 38 17.56 -9.70 19.45
C LEU A 38 17.05 -11.06 18.98
N PHE A 39 15.76 -11.30 19.12
CA PHE A 39 15.04 -12.52 18.73
C PHE A 39 14.34 -12.36 17.36
N PRO A 40 13.88 -13.45 16.73
CA PRO A 40 13.11 -13.39 15.47
C PRO A 40 11.89 -12.45 15.55
N ALA A 41 11.47 -11.87 14.42
CA ALA A 41 10.37 -10.90 14.39
C ALA A 41 9.01 -11.49 14.83
N ASP A 42 8.84 -12.80 14.68
CA ASP A 42 7.68 -13.58 15.11
C ASP A 42 7.83 -14.13 16.55
N ASN A 43 8.93 -13.84 17.24
CA ASN A 43 9.09 -14.15 18.65
C ASN A 43 8.03 -13.43 19.49
N TRP A 44 7.55 -14.03 20.57
CA TRP A 44 6.56 -13.39 21.43
C TRP A 44 6.98 -12.01 21.93
N TRP A 45 8.27 -11.73 22.14
CA TRP A 45 8.73 -10.37 22.47
C TRP A 45 8.46 -9.36 21.35
N ASN A 46 8.48 -9.76 20.07
CA ASN A 46 8.51 -8.89 18.90
C ASN A 46 7.22 -8.86 18.08
N VAL A 47 6.22 -9.66 18.47
CA VAL A 47 4.92 -9.73 17.78
C VAL A 47 4.08 -8.47 18.02
N ASP A 48 3.55 -7.89 16.94
CA ASP A 48 2.59 -6.80 16.97
C ASP A 48 1.26 -7.28 17.57
N VAL A 49 0.85 -6.61 18.63
CA VAL A 49 -0.41 -6.85 19.35
C VAL A 49 -1.37 -5.70 19.24
N SER A 50 -1.14 -4.68 18.41
CA SER A 50 -2.02 -3.52 18.28
C SER A 50 -3.47 -3.90 17.93
N GLN A 51 -3.65 -5.00 17.18
CA GLN A 51 -4.96 -5.55 16.80
C GLN A 51 -5.32 -6.87 17.52
N ALA A 52 -4.51 -7.31 18.49
CA ALA A 52 -4.80 -8.54 19.22
C ALA A 52 -6.11 -8.40 20.05
N PRO A 53 -6.91 -9.47 20.19
CA PRO A 53 -8.16 -9.44 20.93
C PRO A 53 -7.96 -8.98 22.39
N LEU A 54 -8.95 -8.26 22.90
CA LEU A 54 -8.98 -7.76 24.27
C LEU A 54 -9.48 -8.86 25.21
N ASP A 55 -8.83 -9.06 26.37
CA ASP A 55 -9.32 -9.99 27.37
C ASP A 55 -10.66 -9.51 27.97
N PRO A 56 -11.69 -10.36 28.07
CA PRO A 56 -12.97 -9.98 28.68
C PRO A 56 -12.86 -9.46 30.12
N ASN A 57 -11.83 -9.87 30.87
CA ASN A 57 -11.57 -9.43 32.25
C ASN A 57 -10.56 -8.28 32.34
N SER A 58 -10.14 -7.68 31.22
CA SER A 58 -9.15 -6.59 31.18
C SER A 58 -9.43 -5.50 32.22
N ALA A 59 -10.68 -5.02 32.32
CA ALA A 59 -11.05 -4.00 33.30
C ALA A 59 -10.86 -4.44 34.76
N ALA A 60 -11.12 -5.72 35.07
CA ALA A 60 -10.92 -6.28 36.41
C ALA A 60 -9.44 -6.38 36.78
N PHE A 61 -8.59 -6.81 35.84
CA PHE A 61 -7.14 -6.85 36.04
C PHE A 61 -6.54 -5.46 36.25
N ILE A 62 -6.93 -4.47 35.44
CA ILE A 62 -6.48 -3.07 35.61
C ILE A 62 -6.97 -2.51 36.95
N SER A 63 -8.20 -2.84 37.37
CA SER A 63 -8.70 -2.47 38.71
C SER A 63 -7.91 -3.14 39.83
N TRP A 64 -7.50 -4.41 39.65
CA TRP A 64 -6.71 -5.14 40.62
C TRP A 64 -5.32 -4.53 40.78
N ILE A 65 -4.67 -4.09 39.70
CA ILE A 65 -3.41 -3.31 39.73
C ILE A 65 -3.64 -1.95 40.41
N GLY A 66 -4.80 -1.36 40.17
CA GLY A 66 -5.18 -0.04 40.64
C GLY A 66 -5.10 0.97 39.48
N THR A 67 -6.25 1.51 39.09
CA THR A 67 -6.39 2.36 37.88
C THR A 67 -5.47 3.57 37.87
N THR A 68 -5.18 4.15 39.05
CA THR A 68 -4.33 5.34 39.22
C THR A 68 -2.85 5.01 39.45
N ARG A 69 -2.48 3.72 39.48
CA ARG A 69 -1.10 3.30 39.64
C ARG A 69 -0.28 3.82 38.46
N ARG A 70 0.84 4.48 38.76
CA ARG A 70 1.75 5.03 37.75
C ARG A 70 2.64 3.93 37.20
N VAL A 71 3.00 4.03 35.92
CA VAL A 71 4.12 3.27 35.37
C VAL A 71 5.42 3.85 35.94
N HIS A 72 6.37 3.00 36.29
CA HIS A 72 7.65 3.39 36.88
C HIS A 72 8.81 2.83 36.03
N PRO A 73 9.75 3.68 35.59
CA PRO A 73 10.97 3.22 34.95
C PRO A 73 12.01 2.82 36.00
N ASP A 74 12.40 1.55 36.00
CA ASP A 74 13.31 0.94 36.98
C ASP A 74 14.69 0.66 36.34
N TRP A 75 15.38 1.73 35.93
CA TRP A 75 16.75 1.66 35.39
C TRP A 75 17.50 3.00 35.45
N GLY A 76 18.81 2.96 35.24
CA GLY A 76 19.67 4.15 35.20
C GLY A 76 21.16 3.77 35.16
N ALA A 77 21.98 4.56 35.86
CA ALA A 77 23.43 4.36 35.95
C ALA A 77 23.88 3.90 37.34
N SER A 78 23.68 4.74 38.36
CA SER A 78 23.95 4.44 39.77
C SER A 78 22.69 4.62 40.59
N ALA A 79 22.51 3.81 41.64
CA ALA A 79 21.40 3.92 42.58
C ALA A 79 21.55 5.09 43.57
N ASN A 80 22.66 5.85 43.52
CA ASN A 80 22.96 6.97 44.42
C ASN A 80 22.80 6.60 45.91
N ASP A 81 23.20 5.39 46.30
CA ASP A 81 23.17 4.92 47.69
C ASP A 81 24.42 5.41 48.44
N PRO A 82 24.30 6.27 49.47
CA PRO A 82 25.44 6.71 50.26
C PRO A 82 26.11 5.58 51.08
N ALA A 83 25.38 4.49 51.34
CA ALA A 83 25.86 3.31 52.04
C ALA A 83 26.58 2.31 51.11
N ASP A 84 26.32 2.37 49.80
CA ASP A 84 26.97 1.55 48.80
C ASP A 84 27.31 2.36 47.52
N PRO A 85 28.55 2.86 47.39
CA PRO A 85 28.97 3.64 46.22
C PRO A 85 29.08 2.80 44.94
N THR A 86 28.95 1.47 45.03
CA THR A 86 28.95 0.56 43.87
C THR A 86 27.54 0.22 43.37
N ALA A 87 26.49 0.65 44.09
CA ALA A 87 25.12 0.31 43.76
C ALA A 87 24.71 0.81 42.37
N THR A 88 24.28 -0.13 41.52
CA THR A 88 23.76 0.10 40.17
C THR A 88 22.24 0.15 40.18
N TYR A 89 21.66 0.87 39.22
CA TYR A 89 20.21 0.92 39.02
C TYR A 89 19.83 0.39 37.63
N GLY A 90 18.87 -0.54 37.55
CA GLY A 90 18.59 -1.34 36.36
C GLY A 90 19.45 -2.60 36.23
N MET A 91 19.32 -3.30 35.11
CA MET A 91 19.92 -4.62 34.90
C MET A 91 21.22 -4.52 34.08
N PRO A 92 22.39 -4.86 34.65
CA PRO A 92 23.63 -4.91 33.90
C PRO A 92 23.65 -6.12 32.96
N TYR A 93 24.24 -5.94 31.79
CA TYR A 93 24.53 -7.03 30.85
C TYR A 93 25.96 -6.92 30.33
N VAL A 94 26.51 -8.05 29.90
CA VAL A 94 27.86 -8.13 29.35
C VAL A 94 27.82 -8.71 27.96
N SER A 95 28.32 -7.97 26.98
CA SER A 95 28.54 -8.49 25.64
C SER A 95 29.89 -9.21 25.59
N VAL A 96 29.89 -10.48 25.19
CA VAL A 96 31.08 -11.33 25.12
C VAL A 96 31.31 -11.83 23.69
N PRO A 97 32.57 -11.98 23.24
CA PRO A 97 32.85 -12.64 21.96
C PRO A 97 32.54 -14.14 22.07
N GLY A 98 32.29 -14.80 20.94
CA GLY A 98 31.99 -16.23 20.88
C GLY A 98 33.14 -17.14 21.31
N SER A 99 34.35 -16.58 21.36
CA SER A 99 35.56 -17.20 21.89
C SER A 99 35.72 -17.09 23.41
N GLN A 100 34.80 -16.43 24.12
CA GLN A 100 34.86 -16.29 25.57
C GLN A 100 34.81 -17.68 26.24
N PRO A 101 35.80 -18.04 27.08
CA PRO A 101 35.81 -19.34 27.76
C PRO A 101 34.56 -19.58 28.60
N LEU A 102 34.00 -20.79 28.47
CA LEU A 102 32.88 -21.26 29.27
C LEU A 102 33.36 -21.72 30.65
N VAL A 103 32.63 -21.34 31.69
CA VAL A 103 32.92 -21.64 33.10
C VAL A 103 31.74 -22.42 33.68
N PRO A 104 31.96 -23.56 34.35
CA PRO A 104 30.89 -24.27 35.04
C PRO A 104 30.26 -23.43 36.15
N VAL A 105 28.94 -23.54 36.28
CA VAL A 105 28.15 -22.95 37.37
C VAL A 105 27.59 -24.09 38.21
N THR A 106 27.62 -23.95 39.53
CA THR A 106 27.01 -24.93 40.45
C THR A 106 25.64 -24.42 40.90
N TRP A 107 24.60 -25.22 40.63
CA TRP A 107 23.23 -24.91 41.04
C TRP A 107 23.05 -25.16 42.53
N VAL A 108 22.61 -24.13 43.27
CA VAL A 108 22.30 -24.21 44.70
C VAL A 108 20.80 -24.21 45.01
N ALA A 109 19.98 -23.95 43.99
CA ALA A 109 18.55 -24.19 43.92
C ALA A 109 18.18 -24.49 42.44
N TYR A 110 16.91 -24.84 42.15
CA TYR A 110 16.31 -25.00 40.81
C TYR A 110 17.20 -25.65 39.72
N GLY A 111 18.09 -26.57 40.08
CA GLY A 111 19.05 -27.17 39.16
C GLY A 111 18.40 -28.10 38.13
N ASP A 112 17.27 -28.72 38.50
CA ASP A 112 16.41 -29.53 37.62
C ASP A 112 15.60 -28.68 36.64
N GLU A 113 15.58 -27.36 36.83
CA GLU A 113 15.02 -26.38 35.92
C GLU A 113 16.11 -25.45 35.36
N SER A 114 17.38 -25.85 35.32
CA SER A 114 18.49 -25.02 34.83
C SER A 114 19.25 -25.65 33.67
N ASP A 115 19.78 -24.81 32.78
CA ASP A 115 20.58 -25.26 31.65
C ASP A 115 22.07 -25.30 32.03
N ASP A 116 22.71 -26.46 31.95
CA ASP A 116 24.16 -26.61 32.21
C ASP A 116 25.03 -25.90 31.15
N GLY A 117 24.46 -25.47 30.02
CA GLY A 117 25.12 -24.75 28.94
C GLY A 117 24.28 -24.74 27.67
N ALA A 118 24.76 -24.05 26.62
CA ALA A 118 24.04 -23.99 25.34
C ALA A 118 24.00 -25.37 24.65
N PRO A 119 22.86 -25.78 24.05
CA PRO A 119 22.77 -27.00 23.26
C PRO A 119 23.87 -27.09 22.19
N GLY A 120 24.51 -28.24 22.07
CA GLY A 120 25.61 -28.45 21.10
C GLY A 120 26.95 -27.82 21.48
N ARG A 121 27.07 -27.18 22.65
CA ARG A 121 28.34 -26.64 23.18
C ARG A 121 28.78 -27.38 24.45
N PRO A 122 30.05 -27.28 24.85
CA PRO A 122 30.49 -27.77 26.14
C PRO A 122 29.69 -27.12 27.29
N PRO A 123 29.45 -27.82 28.41
CA PRO A 123 28.80 -27.23 29.58
C PRO A 123 29.52 -25.99 30.10
N GLY A 124 28.76 -24.98 30.52
CA GLY A 124 29.25 -23.76 31.14
C GLY A 124 28.69 -22.47 30.54
N TYR A 125 28.97 -21.37 31.23
CA TYR A 125 28.52 -20.02 30.93
C TYR A 125 29.74 -19.13 30.60
N PRO A 126 29.65 -18.20 29.63
CA PRO A 126 30.79 -17.39 29.19
C PRO A 126 31.11 -16.23 30.17
N ILE A 127 31.27 -16.54 31.46
CA ILE A 127 31.48 -15.54 32.52
C ILE A 127 32.91 -14.98 32.45
N PRO A 128 33.10 -13.67 32.19
CA PRO A 128 34.44 -13.09 32.18
C PRO A 128 35.08 -13.12 33.57
N PRO A 129 36.39 -13.39 33.70
CA PRO A 129 37.08 -13.37 35.00
C PRO A 129 36.90 -12.07 35.78
N ALA A 130 36.78 -10.94 35.08
CA ALA A 130 36.55 -9.61 35.66
C ALA A 130 35.25 -9.53 36.47
N ALA A 131 34.21 -10.30 36.11
CA ALA A 131 32.94 -10.32 36.83
C ALA A 131 33.07 -10.76 38.30
N ARG A 132 34.14 -11.48 38.64
CA ARG A 132 34.40 -11.93 40.01
C ARG A 132 34.79 -10.79 40.95
N THR A 133 35.54 -9.81 40.45
CA THR A 133 36.23 -8.81 41.30
C THR A 133 35.93 -7.37 40.92
N THR A 134 35.27 -7.14 39.80
CA THR A 134 34.94 -5.80 39.29
C THR A 134 33.44 -5.51 39.50
N PRO A 135 33.08 -4.37 40.12
CA PRO A 135 31.70 -3.91 40.21
C PRO A 135 31.01 -3.76 38.84
N GLY A 136 29.68 -3.80 38.82
CA GLY A 136 28.84 -3.48 37.66
C GLY A 136 28.62 -4.63 36.65
N TYR A 137 29.15 -5.83 36.92
CA TYR A 137 28.86 -7.03 36.12
C TYR A 137 27.61 -7.76 36.58
N VAL A 138 27.32 -7.72 37.88
CA VAL A 138 26.19 -8.40 38.53
C VAL A 138 25.23 -7.33 39.02
N GLU A 139 23.93 -7.59 38.90
CA GLU A 139 22.89 -6.70 39.42
C GLU A 139 23.09 -6.42 40.92
N GLY A 140 22.75 -5.20 41.34
CA GLY A 140 23.10 -4.64 42.66
C GLY A 140 24.46 -3.96 42.67
N GLY A 141 25.31 -4.24 41.68
CA GLY A 141 26.52 -3.48 41.39
C GLY A 141 27.78 -3.99 42.09
N GLN A 142 27.65 -4.73 43.19
CA GLN A 142 28.81 -5.32 43.87
C GLN A 142 29.47 -6.41 43.01
N PRO A 143 30.80 -6.60 43.09
CA PRO A 143 31.50 -7.65 42.36
C PRO A 143 30.99 -9.04 42.73
N GLY A 144 31.20 -10.02 41.85
CA GLY A 144 30.69 -11.38 42.02
C GLY A 144 31.14 -12.08 43.31
N ASN A 145 32.32 -11.73 43.86
CA ASN A 145 32.86 -12.30 45.10
C ASN A 145 32.30 -11.69 46.40
N ILE A 146 31.33 -10.78 46.30
CA ILE A 146 30.60 -10.21 47.44
C ILE A 146 29.13 -10.59 47.28
N ASP A 147 28.55 -11.31 48.25
CA ASP A 147 27.13 -11.65 48.28
C ASP A 147 26.42 -10.89 49.42
N PRO A 148 25.78 -9.75 49.13
CA PRO A 148 24.99 -9.01 50.10
C PRO A 148 23.54 -9.54 50.24
N GLY A 149 23.15 -10.58 49.50
CA GLY A 149 21.73 -10.90 49.28
C GLY A 149 21.21 -10.38 47.94
N GLY A 150 19.88 -10.46 47.76
CA GLY A 150 19.18 -9.99 46.56
C GLY A 150 19.25 -10.92 45.36
N ASP A 151 18.74 -10.45 44.23
CA ASP A 151 18.51 -11.27 43.04
C ASP A 151 19.79 -11.52 42.24
N ARG A 152 20.71 -10.55 42.20
CA ARG A 152 22.06 -10.68 41.64
C ARG A 152 22.07 -11.33 40.25
N HIS A 153 21.24 -10.82 39.34
CA HIS A 153 21.21 -11.28 37.96
C HIS A 153 22.56 -11.07 37.26
N LEU A 154 23.01 -12.06 36.48
CA LEU A 154 24.16 -11.95 35.58
C LEU A 154 23.73 -12.31 34.15
N ILE A 155 23.67 -11.29 33.28
CA ILE A 155 23.20 -11.39 31.89
C ILE A 155 24.41 -11.32 30.94
N LEU A 156 24.60 -12.35 30.13
CA LEU A 156 25.72 -12.48 29.19
C LEU A 156 25.20 -12.70 27.77
N VAL A 157 25.62 -11.85 26.84
CA VAL A 157 25.23 -11.92 25.42
C VAL A 157 26.45 -12.32 24.59
N ASP A 158 26.46 -13.56 24.10
CA ASP A 158 27.43 -14.04 23.11
C ASP A 158 27.02 -13.49 21.73
N ARG A 159 27.64 -12.38 21.35
CA ARG A 159 27.26 -11.63 20.13
C ARG A 159 27.66 -12.31 18.83
N ASP A 160 28.63 -13.23 18.86
CA ASP A 160 29.13 -13.88 17.65
C ASP A 160 28.29 -15.13 17.34
N ASN A 161 27.83 -15.85 18.37
CA ASN A 161 26.99 -17.04 18.21
C ASN A 161 25.49 -16.77 18.42
N ARG A 162 25.10 -15.52 18.72
CA ARG A 162 23.72 -15.11 19.05
C ARG A 162 23.07 -15.96 20.15
N LEU A 163 23.82 -16.20 21.23
CA LEU A 163 23.32 -16.89 22.42
C LEU A 163 23.20 -15.93 23.60
N LEU A 164 22.13 -16.07 24.38
CA LEU A 164 21.88 -15.32 25.61
C LEU A 164 21.94 -16.27 26.80
N TYR A 165 22.73 -15.91 27.81
CA TYR A 165 22.87 -16.67 29.05
C TYR A 165 22.48 -15.78 30.22
N GLU A 166 21.61 -16.27 31.09
CA GLU A 166 21.11 -15.50 32.23
C GLU A 166 21.14 -16.36 33.49
N LEU A 167 21.63 -15.79 34.59
CA LEU A 167 21.75 -16.45 35.89
C LEU A 167 21.03 -15.63 36.96
N TYR A 168 20.34 -16.30 37.87
CA TYR A 168 19.74 -15.72 39.08
C TYR A 168 20.53 -16.14 40.33
N ARG A 169 20.69 -15.20 41.27
CA ARG A 169 21.54 -15.29 42.47
C ARG A 169 23.00 -15.65 42.20
N ALA A 170 23.58 -15.11 41.15
CA ALA A 170 24.94 -15.40 40.75
C ALA A 170 25.96 -14.80 41.74
N HIS A 171 26.85 -15.64 42.27
CA HIS A 171 27.98 -15.19 43.08
C HIS A 171 29.16 -16.16 43.04
N TRP A 172 30.35 -15.64 43.32
CA TRP A 172 31.60 -16.39 43.36
C TRP A 172 31.89 -16.85 44.78
N ASN A 173 31.81 -18.16 45.01
CA ASN A 173 32.15 -18.77 46.29
C ASN A 173 33.67 -18.91 46.41
N THR A 174 34.29 -17.97 47.13
CA THR A 174 35.76 -17.91 47.28
C THR A 174 36.31 -19.13 48.03
N ALA A 175 35.57 -19.70 48.98
CA ALA A 175 36.02 -20.87 49.75
C ALA A 175 36.02 -22.15 48.91
N ALA A 176 35.05 -22.29 47.99
CA ALA A 176 34.92 -23.43 47.10
C ALA A 176 35.57 -23.22 45.71
N ASN A 177 36.06 -22.02 45.43
CA ASN A 177 36.68 -21.62 44.16
C ASN A 177 35.79 -21.92 42.93
N ARG A 178 34.50 -21.57 43.00
CA ARG A 178 33.51 -21.81 41.93
C ARG A 178 32.43 -20.72 41.86
N TRP A 179 31.73 -20.64 40.74
CA TRP A 179 30.49 -19.87 40.62
C TRP A 179 29.30 -20.68 41.13
N GLU A 180 28.42 -20.04 41.86
CA GLU A 180 27.14 -20.58 42.34
C GLU A 180 25.99 -19.68 41.87
N ALA A 181 24.85 -20.30 41.53
CA ALA A 181 23.62 -19.62 41.14
C ALA A 181 22.40 -20.46 41.55
N GLU A 182 21.26 -19.82 41.80
CA GLU A 182 20.01 -20.52 42.11
C GLU A 182 19.26 -20.98 40.87
N SER A 183 19.44 -20.34 39.72
CA SER A 183 18.97 -20.87 38.43
C SER A 183 19.78 -20.31 37.27
N GLY A 184 19.70 -20.96 36.12
CA GLY A 184 20.32 -20.50 34.89
C GLY A 184 19.58 -20.94 33.64
N ALA A 185 19.47 -20.04 32.66
CA ALA A 185 18.82 -20.31 31.39
C ALA A 185 19.66 -19.84 30.22
N VAL A 186 19.60 -20.59 29.12
CA VAL A 186 20.25 -20.27 27.86
C VAL A 186 19.21 -20.19 26.74
N PHE A 187 19.26 -19.11 25.97
CA PHE A 187 18.36 -18.86 24.86
C PHE A 187 19.15 -18.72 23.55
N ASP A 188 18.71 -19.45 22.53
CA ASP A 188 19.12 -19.22 21.15
C ASP A 188 18.31 -18.05 20.59
N MET A 189 18.98 -16.91 20.37
CA MET A 189 18.33 -15.69 19.90
C MET A 189 17.96 -15.75 18.40
N THR A 190 18.19 -16.88 17.73
CA THR A 190 17.73 -17.12 16.35
C THR A 190 16.46 -17.96 16.27
N ARG A 191 15.93 -18.42 17.42
CA ARG A 191 14.79 -19.35 17.48
C ARG A 191 13.72 -18.82 18.43
N ASN A 192 12.52 -19.39 18.32
CA ASN A 192 11.36 -19.11 19.18
C ASN A 192 11.10 -20.23 20.20
N ASP A 193 12.16 -20.94 20.61
CA ASP A 193 12.03 -22.02 21.57
C ASP A 193 11.69 -21.45 22.95
N ARG A 194 10.55 -21.89 23.52
CA ARG A 194 10.18 -21.58 24.89
C ARG A 194 10.92 -22.50 25.84
N ARG A 195 11.19 -22.04 27.06
CA ARG A 195 11.57 -22.92 28.17
C ARG A 195 10.53 -24.05 28.32
N PRO A 196 10.94 -25.26 28.73
CA PRO A 196 10.00 -26.34 28.99
C PRO A 196 8.86 -25.90 29.92
N ASP A 197 7.64 -26.38 29.68
CA ASP A 197 6.51 -25.99 30.50
C ASP A 197 6.73 -26.41 31.97
N GLY A 198 6.54 -25.49 32.90
CA GLY A 198 6.87 -25.65 34.31
C GLY A 198 8.29 -25.25 34.70
N TRP A 199 9.19 -24.91 33.77
CA TRP A 199 10.55 -24.49 34.09
C TRP A 199 10.68 -22.99 34.24
N THR A 200 11.29 -22.55 35.34
CA THR A 200 11.71 -21.16 35.56
C THR A 200 12.90 -20.77 34.67
N SER A 201 13.38 -19.54 34.83
CA SER A 201 14.63 -19.06 34.25
C SER A 201 15.34 -18.15 35.26
N ALA A 202 16.20 -17.25 34.78
CA ALA A 202 16.63 -16.12 35.60
C ALA A 202 15.47 -15.14 35.87
N ASP A 203 14.45 -15.10 35.01
CA ASP A 203 13.16 -14.44 35.24
C ASP A 203 12.11 -15.43 35.75
N ALA A 204 11.22 -15.00 36.65
CA ALA A 204 10.30 -15.89 37.34
C ALA A 204 9.21 -16.50 36.43
N ALA A 205 8.86 -15.81 35.33
CA ALA A 205 7.95 -16.32 34.30
C ALA A 205 8.58 -17.41 33.40
N GLY A 206 9.89 -17.67 33.53
CA GLY A 206 10.62 -18.53 32.60
C GLY A 206 10.91 -17.86 31.24
N LEU A 207 10.94 -16.53 31.21
CA LEU A 207 11.23 -15.73 30.01
C LEU A 207 12.67 -15.20 30.04
N ALA A 208 13.23 -14.92 28.87
CA ALA A 208 14.49 -14.18 28.78
C ALA A 208 14.32 -12.73 29.27
N ILE A 209 15.23 -12.25 30.12
CA ILE A 209 15.23 -10.90 30.68
C ILE A 209 15.64 -9.87 29.63
N MET A 210 16.81 -10.09 29.01
CA MET A 210 17.47 -9.14 28.11
C MET A 210 16.59 -8.57 26.97
N PRO A 211 15.80 -9.37 26.22
CA PRO A 211 14.95 -8.83 25.16
C PRO A 211 13.81 -7.94 25.67
N GLY A 212 13.44 -8.03 26.95
CA GLY A 212 12.41 -7.18 27.56
C GLY A 212 12.92 -5.84 28.10
N LEU A 213 14.22 -5.57 28.06
CA LEU A 213 14.80 -4.37 28.69
C LEU A 213 14.76 -3.14 27.79
N ALA A 214 14.44 -1.99 28.39
CA ALA A 214 14.70 -0.70 27.76
C ALA A 214 16.22 -0.48 27.57
N ARG A 215 16.64 -0.11 26.36
CA ARG A 215 18.05 0.06 25.98
C ARG A 215 18.34 1.46 25.46
N TYR A 216 19.48 2.01 25.87
CA TYR A 216 19.87 3.39 25.53
C TYR A 216 19.94 3.57 24.01
N ASP A 217 20.59 2.64 23.33
CA ASP A 217 20.83 2.72 21.88
C ASP A 217 19.53 2.65 21.06
N GLU A 218 18.51 1.93 21.53
CA GLU A 218 17.21 1.88 20.84
C GLU A 218 16.35 3.10 21.16
N LEU A 219 16.39 3.62 22.39
CA LEU A 219 15.64 4.82 22.76
C LEU A 219 16.19 6.07 22.07
N PHE A 220 17.51 6.17 21.92
CA PHE A 220 18.17 7.35 21.33
C PHE A 220 18.67 7.15 19.89
N GLY A 221 18.53 5.95 19.30
CA GLY A 221 18.85 5.67 17.90
C GLY A 221 17.90 6.35 16.90
N THR A 222 17.90 5.89 15.65
CA THR A 222 16.94 6.35 14.62
C THR A 222 15.80 5.37 14.36
N GLU A 223 16.01 4.10 14.70
CA GLU A 223 15.03 3.03 14.47
C GLU A 223 13.96 2.96 15.58
N PRO A 224 12.76 2.42 15.27
CA PRO A 224 11.77 2.05 16.28
C PRO A 224 12.28 0.96 17.23
N ILE A 225 11.77 0.96 18.47
CA ILE A 225 11.91 -0.19 19.39
C ILE A 225 10.92 -1.27 18.91
N ARG A 226 11.42 -2.45 18.53
CA ARG A 226 10.65 -3.53 17.88
C ARG A 226 10.30 -4.71 18.80
N HIS A 227 10.18 -4.45 20.10
CA HIS A 227 9.89 -5.48 21.10
C HIS A 227 9.06 -4.91 22.26
N ALA A 228 8.41 -5.82 22.99
CA ALA A 228 7.69 -5.55 24.22
C ALA A 228 8.66 -5.27 25.37
N LEU A 229 8.19 -4.54 26.38
CA LEU A 229 8.96 -4.28 27.59
C LEU A 229 8.55 -5.23 28.72
N ARG A 230 9.53 -5.66 29.51
CA ARG A 230 9.30 -6.40 30.75
C ARG A 230 8.60 -5.52 31.77
N VAL A 231 7.59 -6.06 32.48
CA VAL A 231 6.91 -5.38 33.59
C VAL A 231 6.70 -6.31 34.78
N THR A 232 6.74 -5.77 35.99
CA THR A 232 6.39 -6.49 37.22
C THR A 232 5.04 -6.07 37.81
N VAL A 233 4.42 -6.98 38.58
CA VAL A 233 3.21 -6.73 39.37
C VAL A 233 3.35 -7.28 40.78
N ARG A 234 2.60 -6.76 41.76
CA ARG A 234 2.79 -7.16 43.18
C ARG A 234 2.54 -8.62 43.51
N ALA A 235 1.76 -9.30 42.68
CA ALA A 235 1.49 -10.72 42.76
C ALA A 235 0.92 -11.20 41.43
N THR A 236 1.01 -12.50 41.20
CA THR A 236 0.47 -13.15 40.00
C THR A 236 -0.40 -14.37 40.37
N ASN A 237 -1.13 -14.88 39.38
CA ASN A 237 -1.98 -16.07 39.53
C ASN A 237 -1.82 -17.05 38.37
N GLY A 238 -0.90 -18.01 38.51
CA GLY A 238 -0.57 -18.94 37.42
C GLY A 238 0.24 -18.27 36.31
N TYR A 239 0.25 -18.89 35.12
CA TYR A 239 0.94 -18.41 33.93
C TYR A 239 0.14 -18.73 32.67
N VAL A 240 0.37 -17.94 31.63
CA VAL A 240 -0.15 -18.14 30.27
C VAL A 240 0.97 -17.92 29.28
N TRP A 241 0.79 -18.36 28.03
CA TRP A 241 1.75 -18.09 26.97
C TRP A 241 2.05 -16.57 26.88
N PRO A 242 3.32 -16.14 26.71
CA PRO A 242 4.51 -16.96 26.44
C PRO A 242 5.27 -17.46 27.67
N ALA A 243 4.81 -17.20 28.90
CA ALA A 243 5.47 -17.71 30.09
C ALA A 243 5.44 -19.25 30.14
N SER A 244 6.42 -19.84 30.82
CA SER A 244 6.51 -21.28 31.10
C SER A 244 6.34 -21.59 32.58
N HIS A 245 6.43 -20.61 33.47
CA HIS A 245 6.48 -20.83 34.91
C HIS A 245 5.64 -19.84 35.73
N ARG A 246 5.23 -20.27 36.93
CA ARG A 246 4.38 -19.52 37.88
C ARG A 246 5.20 -19.03 39.07
N ALA A 247 4.98 -17.79 39.51
CA ALA A 247 5.51 -17.32 40.79
C ALA A 247 4.43 -16.93 41.81
N GLY A 248 3.15 -17.22 41.55
CA GLY A 248 2.06 -16.83 42.44
C GLY A 248 0.74 -17.55 42.19
N SER A 249 -0.18 -17.42 43.16
CA SER A 249 -1.54 -17.96 43.12
C SER A 249 -2.57 -17.00 43.72
N THR A 250 -2.35 -15.70 43.60
CA THR A 250 -3.20 -14.66 44.21
C THR A 250 -4.44 -14.42 43.35
N THR A 251 -5.61 -14.89 43.78
CA THR A 251 -6.86 -14.75 43.02
C THR A 251 -7.11 -13.30 42.55
N GLY A 252 -7.45 -13.15 41.27
CA GLY A 252 -7.72 -11.86 40.64
C GLY A 252 -6.47 -11.11 40.12
N ALA A 253 -5.27 -11.57 40.47
CA ALA A 253 -4.03 -11.07 39.88
C ALA A 253 -3.85 -11.55 38.43
N LEU A 254 -3.04 -10.82 37.65
CA LEU A 254 -2.62 -11.26 36.33
C LEU A 254 -1.76 -12.54 36.42
N PRO A 255 -1.83 -13.46 35.45
CA PRO A 255 -0.86 -14.54 35.34
C PRO A 255 0.50 -14.03 34.85
N MET A 256 1.57 -14.79 35.10
CA MET A 256 2.83 -14.61 34.37
C MET A 256 2.58 -14.75 32.87
N GLY A 257 3.30 -13.97 32.06
CA GLY A 257 3.14 -13.94 30.60
C GLY A 257 1.97 -13.08 30.11
N ALA A 258 1.10 -12.58 31.01
CA ALA A 258 0.03 -11.66 30.60
C ALA A 258 0.61 -10.42 29.92
N ARG A 259 -0.09 -9.94 28.87
CA ARG A 259 0.36 -8.80 28.08
C ARG A 259 -0.54 -7.58 28.26
N LEU A 260 0.05 -6.45 28.65
CA LEU A 260 -0.62 -5.15 28.76
C LEU A 260 -0.24 -4.26 27.57
N ARG A 261 -1.22 -3.81 26.81
CA ARG A 261 -1.06 -2.92 25.65
C ARG A 261 -1.43 -1.49 26.02
N LEU A 262 -0.60 -0.51 25.67
CA LEU A 262 -0.98 0.89 25.78
C LEU A 262 -2.11 1.19 24.78
N LYS A 263 -3.20 1.81 25.24
CA LYS A 263 -4.37 2.06 24.39
C LYS A 263 -4.00 2.91 23.18
N ALA A 264 -4.54 2.56 22.01
CA ALA A 264 -4.34 3.32 20.77
C ALA A 264 -4.71 4.80 20.94
N SER A 265 -5.76 5.08 21.73
CA SER A 265 -6.27 6.43 22.02
C SER A 265 -5.36 7.30 22.90
N LYS A 266 -4.29 6.74 23.50
CA LYS A 266 -3.34 7.54 24.28
C LYS A 266 -2.54 8.45 23.34
N ASP A 267 -2.74 9.76 23.42
CA ASP A 267 -1.92 10.71 22.65
C ASP A 267 -0.48 10.74 23.17
N ILE A 268 0.46 10.59 22.24
CA ILE A 268 1.90 10.61 22.50
C ILE A 268 2.62 11.73 21.71
N SER A 269 1.91 12.48 20.89
CA SER A 269 2.49 13.47 19.96
C SER A 269 3.23 14.62 20.67
N SER A 270 2.85 14.90 21.93
CA SER A 270 3.47 15.95 22.75
C SER A 270 4.81 15.57 23.38
N TYR A 271 5.21 14.29 23.33
CA TYR A 271 6.49 13.85 23.89
C TYR A 271 7.64 14.05 22.88
N PRO A 272 8.89 14.20 23.36
CA PRO A 272 10.07 14.12 22.50
C PRO A 272 10.15 12.81 21.70
N ALA A 273 10.72 12.84 20.49
CA ALA A 273 10.75 11.70 19.58
C ALA A 273 11.32 10.39 20.17
N HIS A 274 12.31 10.48 21.07
CA HIS A 274 12.87 9.32 21.75
C HIS A 274 11.84 8.66 22.71
N LEU A 275 11.04 9.45 23.42
CA LEU A 275 9.96 8.94 24.27
C LEU A 275 8.75 8.46 23.47
N GLN A 276 8.45 9.10 22.33
CA GLN A 276 7.42 8.61 21.40
C GLN A 276 7.73 7.19 20.94
N ARG A 277 8.99 6.87 20.61
CA ARG A 277 9.40 5.51 20.23
C ARG A 277 9.10 4.48 21.31
N MET A 278 9.41 4.78 22.58
CA MET A 278 9.09 3.88 23.70
C MET A 278 7.58 3.70 23.89
N PHE A 279 6.80 4.78 23.87
CA PHE A 279 5.35 4.67 24.03
C PHE A 279 4.68 4.02 22.83
N GLN A 280 5.21 4.23 21.62
CA GLN A 280 4.75 3.53 20.43
C GLN A 280 5.05 2.03 20.54
N ALA A 281 6.21 1.62 21.05
CA ALA A 281 6.49 0.21 21.33
C ALA A 281 5.52 -0.38 22.36
N MET A 282 5.10 0.38 23.38
CA MET A 282 4.05 -0.06 24.31
C MET A 282 2.67 -0.19 23.66
N LYS A 283 2.38 0.54 22.58
CA LYS A 283 1.15 0.37 21.79
C LYS A 283 1.23 -0.85 20.87
N THR A 284 2.35 -1.00 20.19
CA THR A 284 2.56 -2.04 19.16
C THR A 284 2.86 -3.39 19.79
N TYR A 285 3.80 -3.48 20.73
CA TYR A 285 4.27 -4.74 21.32
C TYR A 285 3.80 -4.95 22.76
N GLY A 286 3.50 -3.87 23.49
CA GLY A 286 2.97 -3.96 24.85
C GLY A 286 4.03 -4.22 25.93
N LEU A 287 3.55 -4.62 27.10
CA LEU A 287 4.33 -5.00 28.28
C LEU A 287 4.04 -6.47 28.61
N ILE A 288 5.05 -7.27 28.95
CA ILE A 288 4.85 -8.66 29.40
C ILE A 288 5.12 -8.77 30.90
N VAL A 289 4.15 -9.30 31.65
CA VAL A 289 4.32 -9.62 33.06
C VAL A 289 5.32 -10.76 33.20
N ALA A 290 6.54 -10.44 33.62
CA ALA A 290 7.62 -11.43 33.72
C ALA A 290 7.91 -11.85 35.16
N ASP A 291 7.56 -11.01 36.15
CA ASP A 291 7.92 -11.27 37.54
C ASP A 291 6.98 -10.60 38.56
N ASN A 292 7.07 -11.06 39.80
CA ASN A 292 6.48 -10.42 40.96
C ASN A 292 7.41 -9.30 41.46
N GLY A 293 6.88 -8.10 41.64
CA GLY A 293 7.66 -6.94 42.05
C GLY A 293 6.74 -5.79 42.43
N SER A 294 7.12 -4.54 42.17
CA SER A 294 6.18 -3.43 42.32
C SER A 294 5.29 -3.30 41.08
N ASP A 295 4.03 -2.92 41.25
CA ASP A 295 3.13 -2.81 40.10
C ASP A 295 3.57 -1.74 39.10
N MET A 296 3.54 -2.14 37.83
CA MET A 296 3.83 -1.29 36.67
C MET A 296 5.28 -0.79 36.64
N PHE A 297 6.22 -1.55 37.22
CA PHE A 297 7.64 -1.27 37.09
C PHE A 297 8.14 -1.92 35.81
N ILE A 298 8.58 -1.09 34.87
CA ILE A 298 9.23 -1.54 33.63
C ILE A 298 10.74 -1.44 33.82
N THR A 299 11.48 -2.46 33.39
CA THR A 299 12.92 -2.56 33.63
C THR A 299 13.74 -2.19 32.40
N GLY A 300 14.97 -1.74 32.64
CA GLY A 300 15.90 -1.34 31.60
C GLY A 300 17.34 -1.68 31.95
N THR A 301 18.20 -1.50 30.96
CA THR A 301 19.64 -1.75 31.10
C THR A 301 20.30 -0.76 32.06
N ASN A 302 21.27 -1.25 32.83
CA ASN A 302 22.20 -0.39 33.55
C ASN A 302 23.20 0.20 32.54
N ASP A 303 23.15 1.52 32.34
CA ASP A 303 24.02 2.23 31.40
C ASP A 303 24.29 3.67 31.89
N PRO A 304 25.57 4.07 32.07
CA PRO A 304 25.94 5.44 32.44
C PRO A 304 25.37 6.53 31.54
N ARG A 305 25.07 6.21 30.27
CA ARG A 305 24.54 7.16 29.29
C ARG A 305 23.11 7.60 29.61
N TRP A 306 22.38 6.88 30.47
CA TRP A 306 21.04 7.27 30.91
C TRP A 306 21.01 8.55 31.76
N THR A 307 22.06 8.80 32.56
CA THR A 307 22.06 9.81 33.63
C THR A 307 21.54 11.19 33.21
N PRO A 308 21.94 11.78 32.06
CA PRO A 308 21.49 13.11 31.67
C PRO A 308 19.99 13.19 31.33
N TYR A 309 19.32 12.05 31.11
CA TYR A 309 17.96 11.98 30.56
C TYR A 309 16.92 11.40 31.54
N MET A 310 17.37 10.81 32.66
CA MET A 310 16.48 10.08 33.56
C MET A 310 15.37 10.94 34.15
N ASP A 311 15.61 12.21 34.49
CA ASP A 311 14.56 13.09 35.01
C ASP A 311 13.38 13.24 34.01
N GLY A 312 13.71 13.42 32.73
CA GLY A 312 12.73 13.53 31.66
C GLY A 312 12.00 12.20 31.40
N ILE A 313 12.73 11.09 31.41
CA ILE A 313 12.18 9.73 31.26
C ILE A 313 11.22 9.42 32.42
N VAL A 314 11.66 9.64 33.67
CA VAL A 314 10.86 9.44 34.88
C VAL A 314 9.58 10.26 34.81
N SER A 315 9.69 11.56 34.51
CA SER A 315 8.52 12.43 34.39
C SER A 315 7.53 11.94 33.32
N ALA A 316 8.03 11.54 32.15
CA ALA A 316 7.19 11.07 31.04
C ALA A 316 6.54 9.72 31.35
N VAL A 317 7.30 8.73 31.85
CA VAL A 317 6.77 7.40 32.18
C VAL A 317 5.78 7.49 33.35
N HIS A 318 6.06 8.34 34.36
CA HIS A 318 5.14 8.61 35.48
C HIS A 318 3.88 9.38 35.07
N SER A 319 3.77 9.84 33.81
CA SER A 319 2.53 10.42 33.28
C SER A 319 1.53 9.33 32.88
N LEU A 320 2.02 8.12 32.58
CA LEU A 320 1.19 6.96 32.26
C LEU A 320 0.59 6.35 33.53
N ARG A 321 -0.61 5.79 33.41
CA ARG A 321 -1.34 5.09 34.46
C ARG A 321 -1.70 3.69 33.99
N ALA A 322 -1.92 2.76 34.92
CA ALA A 322 -2.45 1.44 34.59
C ALA A 322 -3.76 1.54 33.77
N SER A 323 -4.61 2.54 34.03
CA SER A 323 -5.83 2.79 33.22
C SER A 323 -5.59 3.19 31.77
N ASP A 324 -4.38 3.63 31.40
CA ASP A 324 -4.00 3.88 30.01
C ASP A 324 -3.74 2.58 29.24
N PHE A 325 -3.62 1.45 29.95
CA PHE A 325 -3.39 0.13 29.37
C PHE A 325 -4.68 -0.70 29.35
N GLU A 326 -4.62 -1.76 28.55
CA GLU A 326 -5.60 -2.82 28.47
C GLU A 326 -4.89 -4.18 28.35
N VAL A 327 -5.54 -5.24 28.82
CA VAL A 327 -4.96 -6.60 28.81
C VAL A 327 -5.36 -7.31 27.53
N VAL A 328 -4.37 -7.74 26.76
CA VAL A 328 -4.56 -8.63 25.60
C VAL A 328 -5.11 -9.97 26.10
N GLU A 329 -5.98 -10.62 25.33
CA GLU A 329 -6.54 -11.94 25.65
C GLU A 329 -5.46 -12.89 26.20
N LEU A 330 -5.71 -13.44 27.39
CA LEU A 330 -4.70 -14.22 28.10
C LEU A 330 -4.28 -15.46 27.30
N GLY A 331 -2.98 -15.60 27.07
CA GLY A 331 -2.41 -16.71 26.30
C GLY A 331 -2.60 -16.62 24.79
N TRP A 332 -3.03 -15.46 24.27
CA TRP A 332 -3.12 -15.21 22.84
C TRP A 332 -1.78 -15.45 22.14
N GLN A 333 -1.83 -16.09 20.97
CA GLN A 333 -0.69 -16.37 20.11
C GLN A 333 -0.92 -15.74 18.74
N PRO A 334 0.12 -15.20 18.08
CA PRO A 334 0.02 -14.79 16.69
C PRO A 334 -0.30 -15.98 15.80
N ALA A 335 -0.91 -15.71 14.63
CA ALA A 335 -0.97 -16.71 13.57
C ALA A 335 0.46 -17.16 13.21
N ALA A 336 0.63 -18.43 12.86
CA ALA A 336 1.92 -18.94 12.42
C ALA A 336 2.44 -18.11 11.24
N ALA A 337 3.75 -17.85 11.22
CA ALA A 337 4.38 -17.23 10.07
C ALA A 337 4.05 -18.05 8.80
N PRO A 338 3.80 -17.39 7.66
CA PRO A 338 3.68 -18.08 6.38
C PRO A 338 4.88 -18.99 6.14
N ALA A 339 4.67 -20.11 5.42
CA ALA A 339 5.76 -20.97 5.02
C ALA A 339 6.77 -20.20 4.16
N ASP A 340 8.05 -20.44 4.40
CA ASP A 340 9.21 -19.94 3.65
C ASP A 340 10.13 -21.18 3.48
N GLY A 341 9.99 -21.84 2.35
CA GLY A 341 10.49 -23.18 2.06
C GLY A 341 11.98 -23.20 1.78
N ASP A 342 12.53 -22.10 1.26
CA ASP A 342 13.94 -21.95 0.91
C ASP A 342 14.74 -21.03 1.84
N GLY A 343 14.06 -20.36 2.78
CA GLY A 343 14.64 -19.63 3.91
C GLY A 343 15.21 -18.27 3.54
N ASP A 344 14.70 -17.64 2.47
CA ASP A 344 15.22 -16.37 1.97
C ASP A 344 14.49 -15.13 2.53
N GLY A 345 13.46 -15.34 3.34
CA GLY A 345 12.64 -14.31 3.98
C GLY A 345 11.37 -13.94 3.20
N LEU A 346 11.14 -14.53 2.03
CA LEU A 346 9.91 -14.43 1.25
C LEU A 346 8.93 -15.57 1.60
N PRO A 347 7.62 -15.31 1.70
CA PRO A 347 6.64 -16.36 1.89
C PRO A 347 6.38 -17.12 0.60
N ASP A 348 6.30 -18.44 0.68
CA ASP A 348 6.02 -19.33 -0.45
C ASP A 348 4.76 -18.93 -1.24
N ASP A 349 3.71 -18.51 -0.52
CA ASP A 349 2.45 -18.08 -1.15
C ASP A 349 2.60 -16.74 -1.87
N TRP A 350 3.38 -15.82 -1.31
CA TRP A 350 3.65 -14.53 -1.93
C TRP A 350 4.47 -14.74 -3.21
N GLU A 351 5.51 -15.56 -3.16
CA GLU A 351 6.31 -15.88 -4.34
C GLU A 351 5.47 -16.47 -5.47
N ARG A 352 4.58 -17.43 -5.16
CA ARG A 352 3.63 -17.99 -6.13
C ARG A 352 2.68 -16.94 -6.70
N ASP A 353 2.16 -16.03 -5.88
CA ASP A 353 1.27 -14.96 -6.32
C ASP A 353 1.94 -14.03 -7.34
N PHE A 354 3.27 -13.91 -7.31
CA PHE A 354 4.07 -13.09 -8.23
C PHE A 354 4.84 -13.90 -9.28
N GLY A 355 4.68 -15.21 -9.32
CA GLY A 355 5.32 -16.10 -10.29
C GLY A 355 6.83 -16.28 -10.06
N LEU A 356 7.29 -16.12 -8.82
CA LEU A 356 8.62 -16.52 -8.35
C LEU A 356 8.61 -18.00 -7.95
N ASP A 357 9.79 -18.62 -7.92
CA ASP A 357 9.98 -20.03 -7.51
C ASP A 357 10.30 -20.13 -6.01
N PRO A 358 9.35 -20.59 -5.16
CA PRO A 358 9.50 -20.67 -3.70
C PRO A 358 10.46 -21.76 -3.20
N SER A 359 11.21 -22.37 -4.12
CA SER A 359 12.25 -23.35 -3.81
C SER A 359 13.65 -22.87 -4.18
N ASN A 360 13.78 -21.61 -4.59
CA ASN A 360 15.01 -21.02 -5.10
C ASN A 360 15.31 -19.64 -4.49
N SER A 361 16.11 -19.65 -3.43
CA SER A 361 16.52 -18.47 -2.68
C SER A 361 17.53 -17.54 -3.38
N LEU A 362 17.81 -17.77 -4.68
CA LEU A 362 18.88 -17.10 -5.43
C LEU A 362 18.40 -16.43 -6.72
N GLY A 363 19.17 -15.43 -7.16
CA GLY A 363 18.91 -14.69 -8.40
C GLY A 363 17.60 -13.93 -8.34
N ASP A 364 16.89 -13.91 -9.47
CA ASP A 364 15.60 -13.23 -9.63
C ASP A 364 14.50 -13.73 -8.67
N ASN A 365 14.60 -14.97 -8.18
CA ASN A 365 13.60 -15.52 -7.24
C ASN A 365 13.88 -15.12 -5.80
N GLY A 366 15.16 -15.03 -5.42
CA GLY A 366 15.55 -14.78 -4.04
C GLY A 366 15.13 -13.42 -3.49
N GLY A 367 15.05 -13.25 -2.17
CA GLY A 367 14.70 -12.00 -1.49
C GLY A 367 15.55 -10.77 -1.86
N SER A 368 16.75 -10.99 -2.41
CA SER A 368 17.67 -9.95 -2.92
C SER A 368 17.64 -9.72 -4.43
N GLY A 369 16.83 -10.50 -5.17
CA GLY A 369 16.60 -10.33 -6.61
C GLY A 369 15.79 -9.06 -6.91
N ASP A 370 15.94 -8.55 -8.12
CA ASP A 370 15.25 -7.38 -8.68
C ASP A 370 14.91 -7.71 -10.16
N PRO A 371 13.88 -8.55 -10.40
CA PRO A 371 13.62 -9.10 -11.72
C PRO A 371 13.02 -8.11 -12.73
N ASP A 372 12.37 -7.04 -12.27
CA ASP A 372 11.85 -5.98 -13.16
C ASP A 372 12.82 -4.80 -13.34
N GLY A 373 13.85 -4.70 -12.51
CA GLY A 373 14.92 -3.72 -12.64
C GLY A 373 14.52 -2.33 -12.17
N ASP A 374 13.51 -2.20 -11.31
CA ASP A 374 13.07 -0.92 -10.74
C ASP A 374 14.00 -0.41 -9.63
N GLY A 375 14.96 -1.24 -9.20
CA GLY A 375 15.96 -0.94 -8.17
C GLY A 375 15.53 -1.32 -6.75
N ARG A 376 14.38 -1.99 -6.58
CA ARG A 376 13.91 -2.58 -5.33
C ARG A 376 14.09 -4.09 -5.39
N THR A 377 14.51 -4.68 -4.27
CA THR A 377 14.57 -6.15 -4.19
C THR A 377 13.21 -6.75 -3.88
N ASN A 378 12.99 -8.02 -4.21
CA ASN A 378 11.77 -8.77 -3.87
C ASN A 378 11.33 -8.57 -2.39
N ALA A 379 12.28 -8.58 -1.44
CA ALA A 379 11.99 -8.33 -0.03
C ALA A 379 11.55 -6.88 0.28
N GLN A 380 12.12 -5.89 -0.42
CA GLN A 380 11.71 -4.49 -0.32
C GLN A 380 10.33 -4.27 -0.92
N GLU A 381 10.06 -4.91 -2.05
CA GLU A 381 8.77 -4.83 -2.73
C GLU A 381 7.66 -5.54 -1.99
N ARG A 382 7.92 -6.70 -1.36
CA ARG A 382 6.97 -7.31 -0.42
C ARG A 382 6.58 -6.32 0.69
N THR A 383 7.54 -5.54 1.17
CA THR A 383 7.32 -4.57 2.24
C THR A 383 6.58 -3.33 1.75
N ALA A 384 6.89 -2.85 0.54
CA ALA A 384 6.17 -1.75 -0.11
C ALA A 384 4.80 -2.19 -0.69
N GLY A 385 4.61 -3.51 -0.82
CA GLY A 385 3.63 -4.20 -1.63
C GLY A 385 3.49 -3.63 -3.04
N THR A 386 4.63 -3.50 -3.73
CA THR A 386 4.75 -3.38 -5.20
C THR A 386 4.97 -4.75 -5.82
N HIS A 387 5.00 -4.82 -7.15
CA HIS A 387 5.00 -6.06 -7.91
C HIS A 387 6.42 -6.41 -8.37
N PRO A 388 7.05 -7.50 -7.88
CA PRO A 388 8.48 -7.78 -8.12
C PRO A 388 8.91 -8.05 -9.55
N ARG A 389 7.94 -8.42 -10.38
CA ARG A 389 8.15 -8.63 -11.82
C ARG A 389 7.39 -7.59 -12.65
N GLY A 390 7.06 -6.43 -12.08
CA GLY A 390 6.06 -5.50 -12.59
C GLY A 390 6.56 -4.67 -13.78
N ILE A 391 6.36 -5.16 -15.00
CA ILE A 391 6.78 -4.45 -16.23
C ILE A 391 5.69 -3.57 -16.85
N ALA A 392 4.45 -3.69 -16.38
CA ALA A 392 3.31 -2.92 -16.88
C ALA A 392 2.52 -2.31 -15.73
N THR A 393 2.23 -1.01 -15.85
CA THR A 393 1.42 -0.27 -14.87
C THR A 393 0.20 0.36 -15.54
N ARG A 394 -0.94 0.35 -14.83
CA ARG A 394 -2.18 1.02 -15.20
C ARG A 394 -2.74 1.77 -14.01
N LEU A 395 -3.22 2.99 -14.24
CA LEU A 395 -3.65 3.90 -13.19
C LEU A 395 -5.09 4.36 -13.41
N LEU A 396 -5.85 4.48 -12.32
CA LEU A 396 -7.24 4.91 -12.30
C LEU A 396 -7.44 5.82 -11.08
N ALA A 397 -7.79 7.09 -11.29
CA ALA A 397 -7.89 8.09 -10.21
C ALA A 397 -9.22 8.06 -9.45
N GLU A 398 -10.21 7.33 -9.96
CA GLU A 398 -11.52 7.15 -9.34
C GLU A 398 -11.82 5.69 -8.97
N GLY A 399 -12.56 5.57 -7.89
CA GLY A 399 -13.06 4.36 -7.27
C GLY A 399 -13.90 4.74 -6.06
N LEU A 400 -15.07 4.15 -5.94
CA LEU A 400 -16.05 4.50 -4.91
C LEU A 400 -16.69 3.22 -4.34
N ARG A 401 -16.62 3.07 -3.02
CA ARG A 401 -17.43 2.11 -2.26
C ARG A 401 -18.07 2.82 -1.07
N GLN A 402 -18.57 4.02 -1.33
CA GLN A 402 -19.26 4.89 -0.38
C GLN A 402 -20.61 5.34 -0.92
N GLY A 403 -21.56 5.58 -0.01
CA GLY A 403 -22.93 5.91 -0.39
C GLY A 403 -23.57 4.79 -1.21
N THR A 404 -24.18 5.15 -2.34
CA THR A 404 -24.82 4.21 -3.27
C THR A 404 -23.89 3.72 -4.38
N PHE A 405 -22.62 4.14 -4.39
CA PHE A 405 -21.68 3.81 -5.44
C PHE A 405 -21.00 2.46 -5.22
N SER A 406 -20.79 1.74 -6.30
CA SER A 406 -19.98 0.53 -6.36
C SER A 406 -19.01 0.60 -7.54
N THR A 407 -17.86 -0.07 -7.39
CA THR A 407 -16.80 -0.08 -8.41
C THR A 407 -16.40 -1.51 -8.74
N ARG A 408 -16.15 -1.77 -10.02
CA ARG A 408 -15.53 -3.01 -10.51
C ARG A 408 -14.30 -2.65 -11.34
N ILE A 409 -13.26 -3.46 -11.22
CA ILE A 409 -12.05 -3.38 -12.06
C ILE A 409 -11.98 -4.64 -12.90
N ALA A 410 -11.95 -4.51 -14.21
CA ALA A 410 -11.81 -5.61 -15.14
C ALA A 410 -10.37 -5.68 -15.65
N LEU A 411 -9.82 -6.89 -15.68
CA LEU A 411 -8.47 -7.21 -16.11
C LEU A 411 -8.55 -8.19 -17.28
N ALA A 412 -8.04 -7.85 -18.46
CA ALA A 412 -8.05 -8.70 -19.64
C ALA A 412 -6.63 -8.99 -20.13
N ASN A 413 -6.27 -10.27 -20.17
CA ASN A 413 -4.96 -10.72 -20.62
C ASN A 413 -5.03 -11.14 -22.11
N PRO A 414 -4.47 -10.34 -23.05
CA PRO A 414 -4.47 -10.68 -24.47
C PRO A 414 -3.37 -11.68 -24.86
N ALA A 415 -2.46 -12.04 -23.94
CA ALA A 415 -1.37 -12.98 -24.25
C ALA A 415 -1.93 -14.37 -24.58
N SER A 416 -1.30 -15.05 -25.53
CA SER A 416 -1.77 -16.35 -26.04
C SER A 416 -1.41 -17.55 -25.15
N SER A 417 -0.35 -17.44 -24.34
CA SER A 417 0.19 -18.57 -23.58
C SER A 417 0.62 -18.26 -22.15
N THR A 418 0.77 -16.99 -21.79
CA THR A 418 1.32 -16.58 -20.48
C THR A 418 0.21 -16.00 -19.61
N ALA A 419 0.03 -16.56 -18.41
CA ALA A 419 -0.84 -15.95 -17.41
C ALA A 419 -0.20 -14.67 -16.87
N ALA A 420 -1.02 -13.70 -16.47
CA ALA A 420 -0.56 -12.48 -15.85
C ALA A 420 -0.70 -12.59 -14.34
N HIS A 421 0.39 -12.36 -13.62
CA HIS A 421 0.37 -12.06 -12.20
C HIS A 421 0.11 -10.56 -12.07
N VAL A 422 -0.94 -10.19 -11.33
CA VAL A 422 -1.41 -8.81 -11.25
C VAL A 422 -1.55 -8.42 -9.79
N GLN A 423 -0.97 -7.28 -9.43
CA GLN A 423 -1.18 -6.62 -8.15
C GLN A 423 -2.07 -5.41 -8.36
N LEU A 424 -3.02 -5.22 -7.44
CA LEU A 424 -3.83 -4.03 -7.32
C LEU A 424 -3.52 -3.36 -6.00
N ARG A 425 -3.15 -2.08 -6.03
CA ARG A 425 -3.07 -1.20 -4.85
C ARG A 425 -4.20 -0.19 -4.92
N PHE A 426 -5.08 -0.23 -3.93
CA PHE A 426 -6.17 0.73 -3.76
C PHE A 426 -5.73 1.82 -2.79
N GLU A 427 -5.49 3.02 -3.31
CA GLU A 427 -5.00 4.19 -2.58
C GLU A 427 -6.20 5.01 -2.09
N ARG A 428 -6.57 4.85 -0.82
CA ARG A 428 -7.75 5.50 -0.25
C ARG A 428 -7.55 7.00 -0.06
N ASP A 429 -8.67 7.69 0.05
CA ASP A 429 -8.76 9.12 0.38
C ASP A 429 -8.21 9.52 1.76
N ASP A 430 -7.93 8.54 2.63
CA ASP A 430 -7.29 8.72 3.94
C ASP A 430 -5.84 8.19 4.01
N ALA A 431 -5.22 7.98 2.84
CA ALA A 431 -3.84 7.50 2.68
C ALA A 431 -3.58 6.08 3.22
N VAL A 432 -4.63 5.29 3.44
CA VAL A 432 -4.51 3.84 3.65
C VAL A 432 -4.44 3.14 2.30
N VAL A 433 -3.45 2.28 2.12
CA VAL A 433 -3.30 1.44 0.91
C VAL A 433 -3.82 0.04 1.20
N VAL A 434 -4.75 -0.44 0.37
CA VAL A 434 -5.28 -1.82 0.43
C VAL A 434 -4.76 -2.59 -0.78
N GLN A 435 -4.29 -3.81 -0.60
CA GLN A 435 -3.66 -4.60 -1.66
C GLN A 435 -4.49 -5.84 -2.02
N ALA A 436 -4.43 -6.25 -3.28
CA ALA A 436 -4.97 -7.51 -3.76
C ALA A 436 -4.14 -8.07 -4.91
N THR A 437 -3.98 -9.39 -4.98
CA THR A 437 -3.32 -10.10 -6.08
C THR A 437 -4.34 -10.86 -6.92
N ARG A 438 -4.13 -10.96 -8.24
CA ARG A 438 -4.96 -11.74 -9.16
C ARG A 438 -4.10 -12.41 -10.21
N LEU A 439 -4.35 -13.70 -10.45
CA LEU A 439 -3.86 -14.40 -11.62
C LEU A 439 -4.89 -14.27 -12.76
N VAL A 440 -4.47 -13.73 -13.90
CA VAL A 440 -5.32 -13.62 -15.09
C VAL A 440 -4.78 -14.58 -16.17
N PRO A 441 -5.43 -15.74 -16.39
CA PRO A 441 -4.97 -16.70 -17.38
C PRO A 441 -4.84 -16.11 -18.79
N ALA A 442 -3.95 -16.69 -19.59
CA ALA A 442 -3.78 -16.31 -20.99
C ALA A 442 -5.12 -16.37 -21.76
N GLN A 443 -5.39 -15.35 -22.57
CA GLN A 443 -6.64 -15.14 -23.30
C GLN A 443 -7.91 -15.21 -22.43
N GLN A 444 -7.84 -14.76 -21.18
CA GLN A 444 -9.02 -14.65 -20.32
C GLN A 444 -9.11 -13.24 -19.72
N LYS A 445 -10.23 -13.01 -19.04
CA LYS A 445 -10.40 -11.85 -18.17
C LYS A 445 -10.70 -12.27 -16.74
N VAL A 446 -10.52 -11.35 -15.81
CA VAL A 446 -10.93 -11.44 -14.40
C VAL A 446 -11.56 -10.10 -13.99
N THR A 447 -12.67 -10.13 -13.26
CA THR A 447 -13.27 -8.95 -12.63
C THR A 447 -12.99 -8.96 -11.14
N VAL A 448 -12.46 -7.86 -10.63
CA VAL A 448 -12.32 -7.57 -9.22
C VAL A 448 -13.52 -6.74 -8.78
N ASP A 449 -14.42 -7.36 -8.00
CA ASP A 449 -15.52 -6.66 -7.37
C ASP A 449 -15.05 -6.04 -6.04
N THR A 450 -15.03 -4.72 -5.98
CA THR A 450 -14.56 -4.02 -4.76
C THR A 450 -15.52 -4.17 -3.58
N ALA A 451 -16.77 -4.61 -3.81
CA ALA A 451 -17.69 -4.94 -2.72
C ALA A 451 -17.21 -6.12 -1.87
N ALA A 452 -16.37 -7.00 -2.43
CA ALA A 452 -15.78 -8.13 -1.73
C ALA A 452 -14.55 -7.76 -0.87
N ILE A 453 -14.09 -6.51 -0.94
CA ILE A 453 -12.92 -6.01 -0.17
C ILE A 453 -13.45 -5.13 0.96
N ALA A 454 -13.47 -5.68 2.18
CA ALA A 454 -14.14 -5.06 3.33
C ALA A 454 -13.52 -3.69 3.67
N GLU A 455 -12.20 -3.58 3.52
CA GLU A 455 -11.36 -2.43 3.80
C GLU A 455 -11.68 -1.23 2.91
N LEU A 456 -12.39 -1.42 1.79
CA LEU A 456 -12.84 -0.30 0.96
C LEU A 456 -14.17 0.29 1.43
N GLN A 457 -14.83 -0.26 2.46
CA GLN A 457 -16.17 0.22 2.91
C GLN A 457 -16.13 1.68 3.33
N GLY A 458 -16.94 2.51 2.68
CA GLY A 458 -17.10 3.91 3.08
C GLY A 458 -15.97 4.83 2.63
N HIS A 459 -15.11 4.37 1.70
CA HIS A 459 -14.01 5.15 1.17
C HIS A 459 -14.13 5.38 -0.33
N ALA A 460 -13.60 6.51 -0.79
CA ALA A 460 -13.14 6.64 -2.17
C ALA A 460 -11.69 6.18 -2.27
N PHE A 461 -11.29 5.67 -3.43
CA PHE A 461 -9.94 5.16 -3.65
C PHE A 461 -9.52 5.35 -5.11
N ALA A 462 -8.22 5.42 -5.34
CA ALA A 462 -7.61 5.30 -6.66
C ALA A 462 -7.03 3.90 -6.78
N THR A 463 -6.73 3.45 -7.98
CA THR A 463 -6.19 2.10 -8.22
C THR A 463 -4.90 2.18 -9.02
N VAL A 464 -3.85 1.55 -8.50
CA VAL A 464 -2.65 1.20 -9.24
C VAL A 464 -2.73 -0.29 -9.56
N VAL A 465 -2.56 -0.66 -10.83
CA VAL A 465 -2.52 -2.04 -11.28
C VAL A 465 -1.16 -2.30 -11.90
N GLU A 466 -0.43 -3.26 -11.34
CA GLU A 466 0.93 -3.64 -11.76
C GLU A 466 0.93 -5.11 -12.18
N SER A 467 1.62 -5.46 -13.27
CA SER A 467 1.62 -6.83 -13.78
C SER A 467 2.89 -7.24 -14.51
N ASP A 468 3.18 -8.54 -14.50
CA ASP A 468 4.38 -9.14 -15.12
C ASP A 468 4.29 -9.32 -16.64
N VAL A 469 3.10 -9.12 -17.20
CA VAL A 469 2.84 -8.99 -18.62
C VAL A 469 1.84 -7.87 -18.86
N PHE A 470 1.66 -7.45 -20.10
CA PHE A 470 0.61 -6.49 -20.44
C PHE A 470 -0.78 -7.04 -20.13
N VAL A 471 -1.61 -6.24 -19.45
CA VAL A 471 -3.02 -6.52 -19.17
C VAL A 471 -3.84 -5.28 -19.52
N GLY A 472 -4.95 -5.45 -20.23
CA GLY A 472 -5.96 -4.41 -20.42
C GLY A 472 -6.73 -4.19 -19.12
N VAL A 473 -6.96 -2.94 -18.73
CA VAL A 473 -7.64 -2.59 -17.48
C VAL A 473 -8.74 -1.60 -17.78
N ASP A 474 -9.96 -1.89 -17.32
CA ASP A 474 -11.10 -0.97 -17.37
C ASP A 474 -11.75 -0.91 -15.99
N ARG A 475 -12.30 0.25 -15.63
CA ARG A 475 -13.12 0.44 -14.44
C ARG A 475 -14.56 0.70 -14.84
N LEU A 476 -15.50 0.11 -14.11
CA LEU A 476 -16.91 0.49 -14.13
C LEU A 476 -17.33 0.98 -12.74
N VAL A 477 -17.89 2.19 -12.67
CA VAL A 477 -18.56 2.73 -11.49
C VAL A 477 -20.06 2.74 -11.73
N GLN A 478 -20.84 2.30 -10.75
CA GLN A 478 -22.31 2.29 -10.81
C GLN A 478 -22.88 2.91 -9.54
N TRP A 479 -24.08 3.48 -9.61
CA TRP A 479 -24.78 3.98 -8.42
C TRP A 479 -26.27 3.65 -8.42
N GLU A 480 -26.91 3.80 -7.25
CA GLU A 480 -28.35 3.58 -7.04
C GLU A 480 -28.83 2.24 -7.62
N SER A 481 -28.07 1.16 -7.34
CA SER A 481 -28.34 -0.20 -7.84
C SER A 481 -28.31 -0.30 -9.37
N GLY A 482 -27.35 0.37 -10.01
CA GLY A 482 -27.17 0.35 -11.46
C GLY A 482 -28.12 1.28 -12.21
N ARG A 483 -28.74 2.25 -11.52
CA ARG A 483 -29.56 3.27 -12.15
C ARG A 483 -28.73 4.23 -13.00
N GLY A 484 -27.47 4.43 -12.66
CA GLY A 484 -26.51 5.12 -13.52
C GLY A 484 -25.11 4.49 -13.45
N SER A 485 -24.27 4.81 -14.43
CA SER A 485 -22.90 4.32 -14.49
C SER A 485 -21.94 5.28 -15.18
N HIS A 486 -20.65 5.04 -15.03
CA HIS A 486 -19.60 5.57 -15.90
C HIS A 486 -18.39 4.62 -15.88
N ALA A 487 -17.46 4.80 -16.81
CA ALA A 487 -16.27 3.95 -16.91
C ALA A 487 -15.04 4.77 -17.32
N GLU A 488 -13.86 4.17 -17.13
CA GLU A 488 -12.63 4.64 -17.73
C GLU A 488 -11.64 3.48 -17.91
N HIS A 489 -10.75 3.59 -18.90
CA HIS A 489 -9.63 2.68 -19.11
C HIS A 489 -8.43 3.03 -18.23
N GLY A 490 -7.62 2.03 -17.91
CA GLY A 490 -6.40 2.23 -17.14
C GLY A 490 -5.39 3.06 -17.92
N LEU A 491 -4.96 4.18 -17.34
CA LEU A 491 -3.98 5.07 -17.95
C LEU A 491 -2.57 4.49 -17.82
N PRO A 492 -1.71 4.65 -18.85
CA PRO A 492 -0.39 4.01 -18.86
C PRO A 492 0.64 4.67 -17.93
N GLY A 493 0.35 5.84 -17.36
CA GLY A 493 1.28 6.54 -16.49
C GLY A 493 0.73 7.84 -15.93
N ALA A 494 1.47 8.39 -14.97
CA ALA A 494 1.21 9.69 -14.36
C ALA A 494 1.95 10.81 -15.12
N SER A 495 1.45 12.05 -15.03
CA SER A 495 2.02 13.24 -15.66
C SER A 495 2.01 14.43 -14.71
N THR A 496 2.89 15.40 -14.95
CA THR A 496 2.89 16.69 -14.26
C THR A 496 1.90 17.69 -14.86
N GLU A 497 1.35 17.40 -16.05
CA GLU A 497 0.35 18.25 -16.72
C GLU A 497 -0.86 17.42 -17.17
N TRP A 498 -2.07 17.99 -17.02
CA TRP A 498 -3.31 17.36 -17.50
C TRP A 498 -4.29 18.38 -18.08
N TYR A 499 -5.02 17.98 -19.12
CA TYR A 499 -5.91 18.85 -19.90
C TYR A 499 -7.29 18.23 -20.10
N PHE A 500 -8.35 19.06 -19.99
CA PHE A 500 -9.74 18.66 -20.24
C PHE A 500 -10.43 19.66 -21.18
N ALA A 501 -11.26 19.17 -22.10
CA ALA A 501 -12.08 19.97 -23.00
C ALA A 501 -13.50 20.25 -22.45
N GLU A 502 -14.05 19.32 -21.67
CA GLU A 502 -15.42 19.30 -21.17
C GLU A 502 -15.49 19.58 -19.65
N GLY A 503 -16.66 20.04 -19.21
CA GLY A 503 -16.97 20.35 -17.83
C GLY A 503 -18.00 21.48 -17.70
N ALA A 504 -18.91 21.35 -16.75
CA ALA A 504 -19.95 22.33 -16.47
C ALA A 504 -20.39 22.29 -15.00
N THR A 505 -20.65 23.45 -14.41
CA THR A 505 -21.24 23.60 -13.06
C THR A 505 -22.62 24.26 -13.07
N TYR A 506 -23.13 24.59 -14.26
CA TYR A 506 -24.43 25.23 -14.45
C TYR A 506 -25.54 24.21 -14.74
N THR A 507 -26.80 24.64 -14.74
CA THR A 507 -27.98 23.82 -15.12
C THR A 507 -28.11 22.47 -14.40
N GLY A 508 -27.67 22.41 -13.14
CA GLY A 508 -27.77 21.22 -12.28
C GLY A 508 -26.60 20.25 -12.38
N PHE A 509 -25.54 20.59 -13.12
CA PHE A 509 -24.32 19.79 -13.14
C PHE A 509 -23.50 19.93 -11.86
N GLN A 510 -22.99 18.80 -11.39
CA GLN A 510 -22.07 18.63 -10.28
C GLN A 510 -20.77 18.07 -10.85
N LEU A 511 -19.72 18.90 -10.89
CA LEU A 511 -18.44 18.58 -11.51
C LEU A 511 -17.40 18.24 -10.44
N PHE A 512 -16.68 17.15 -10.68
CA PHE A 512 -15.64 16.63 -9.79
C PHE A 512 -14.38 16.34 -10.60
N TYR A 513 -13.22 16.76 -10.07
CA TYR A 513 -11.92 16.29 -10.53
C TYR A 513 -11.33 15.33 -9.49
N LEU A 514 -10.79 14.23 -9.96
CA LEU A 514 -10.30 13.11 -9.15
C LEU A 514 -8.80 13.02 -9.38
N LEU A 515 -8.02 13.36 -8.34
CA LEU A 515 -6.57 13.45 -8.42
C LEU A 515 -5.97 12.29 -7.64
N GLN A 516 -5.16 11.46 -8.29
CA GLN A 516 -4.38 10.40 -7.66
C GLN A 516 -2.90 10.81 -7.62
N ASN A 517 -2.27 10.61 -6.47
CA ASN A 517 -0.83 10.68 -6.32
C ASN A 517 -0.26 9.29 -6.03
N PRO A 518 0.27 8.58 -7.05
CA PRO A 518 0.81 7.23 -6.86
C PRO A 518 2.26 7.24 -6.32
N GLY A 519 2.85 8.42 -6.11
CA GLY A 519 4.25 8.58 -5.74
C GLY A 519 4.49 8.72 -4.23
N ASP A 520 5.77 8.70 -3.86
CA ASP A 520 6.24 8.78 -2.47
C ASP A 520 6.29 10.21 -1.89
N LEU A 521 6.10 11.24 -2.72
CA LEU A 521 6.17 12.65 -2.33
C LEU A 521 4.80 13.32 -2.42
N PRO A 522 4.48 14.28 -1.54
CA PRO A 522 3.23 15.03 -1.65
C PRO A 522 3.22 15.85 -2.95
N ALA A 523 2.09 15.86 -3.65
CA ALA A 523 1.89 16.59 -4.89
C ALA A 523 1.22 17.94 -4.63
N ASN A 524 1.85 19.03 -5.06
CA ASN A 524 1.26 20.37 -5.05
C ASN A 524 0.74 20.72 -6.44
N VAL A 525 -0.58 20.81 -6.56
CA VAL A 525 -1.28 20.89 -7.84
C VAL A 525 -1.90 22.27 -8.02
N THR A 526 -1.60 22.91 -9.14
CA THR A 526 -2.26 24.14 -9.60
C THR A 526 -3.33 23.78 -10.63
N LEU A 527 -4.59 24.09 -10.32
CA LEU A 527 -5.75 23.89 -11.18
C LEU A 527 -6.18 25.23 -11.79
N THR A 528 -6.21 25.31 -13.12
CA THR A 528 -6.68 26.47 -13.88
C THR A 528 -7.96 26.13 -14.64
N TYR A 529 -9.08 26.72 -14.23
CA TYR A 529 -10.35 26.65 -14.97
C TYR A 529 -10.34 27.62 -16.15
N LEU A 530 -10.44 27.09 -17.36
CA LEU A 530 -10.61 27.84 -18.59
C LEU A 530 -12.13 28.07 -18.82
N ARG A 531 -12.56 29.33 -18.72
CA ARG A 531 -13.98 29.71 -18.74
C ARG A 531 -14.36 30.33 -20.07
N GLU A 532 -15.62 30.17 -20.47
CA GLU A 532 -16.13 30.79 -21.70
C GLU A 532 -16.09 32.33 -21.64
N THR A 533 -15.68 32.95 -22.75
CA THR A 533 -15.62 34.41 -22.92
C THR A 533 -16.93 35.07 -22.51
N PRO A 534 -16.92 36.17 -21.74
CA PRO A 534 -15.78 37.03 -21.41
C PRO A 534 -15.07 36.72 -20.08
N LEU A 535 -15.28 35.55 -19.48
CA LEU A 535 -14.72 35.24 -18.16
C LEU A 535 -13.22 34.90 -18.24
N ALA A 536 -12.40 35.56 -17.41
CA ALA A 536 -10.99 35.22 -17.29
C ALA A 536 -10.79 33.84 -16.63
N PRO A 537 -9.67 33.13 -16.84
CA PRO A 537 -9.39 31.88 -16.13
C PRO A 537 -9.36 32.06 -14.60
N LEU A 538 -9.73 31.00 -13.86
CA LEU A 538 -9.72 30.96 -12.39
C LEU A 538 -8.69 29.93 -11.92
N VAL A 539 -7.79 30.32 -11.01
CA VAL A 539 -6.69 29.47 -10.52
C VAL A 539 -6.90 29.05 -9.07
N ARG A 540 -6.61 27.79 -8.77
CA ARG A 540 -6.75 27.12 -7.47
C ARG A 540 -5.55 26.24 -7.19
N ARG A 541 -5.30 25.94 -5.91
CA ARG A 541 -4.18 25.10 -5.47
C ARG A 541 -4.66 24.04 -4.50
N HIS A 542 -4.18 22.83 -4.70
CA HIS A 542 -4.48 21.67 -3.86
C HIS A 542 -3.19 20.90 -3.55
N THR A 543 -3.21 20.13 -2.46
CA THR A 543 -2.14 19.19 -2.13
C THR A 543 -2.72 17.79 -2.02
N VAL A 544 -2.06 16.80 -2.61
CA VAL A 544 -2.44 15.38 -2.54
C VAL A 544 -1.31 14.63 -1.84
N ALA A 545 -1.61 13.91 -0.76
CA ALA A 545 -0.61 13.16 -0.01
C ALA A 545 -0.04 12.00 -0.84
N PRO A 546 1.17 11.48 -0.52
CA PRO A 546 1.69 10.26 -1.14
C PRO A 546 0.71 9.09 -1.05
N HIS A 547 0.69 8.21 -2.06
CA HIS A 547 -0.12 6.99 -2.10
C HIS A 547 -1.59 7.21 -1.72
N SER A 548 -2.18 8.29 -2.23
CA SER A 548 -3.52 8.73 -1.86
C SER A 548 -4.22 9.44 -3.01
N ARG A 549 -5.48 9.82 -2.78
CA ARG A 549 -6.25 10.62 -3.73
C ARG A 549 -7.01 11.76 -3.09
N LEU A 550 -7.41 12.72 -3.94
CA LEU A 550 -8.25 13.86 -3.59
C LEU A 550 -9.42 13.99 -4.57
N THR A 551 -10.60 14.34 -4.05
CA THR A 551 -11.75 14.76 -4.86
C THR A 551 -11.94 16.27 -4.74
N VAL A 552 -11.86 16.99 -5.85
CA VAL A 552 -12.16 18.42 -5.91
C VAL A 552 -13.59 18.58 -6.42
N TRP A 553 -14.50 19.00 -5.56
CA TRP A 553 -15.88 19.36 -5.95
C TRP A 553 -15.91 20.79 -6.49
N VAL A 554 -15.95 20.90 -7.82
CA VAL A 554 -15.73 22.17 -8.52
C VAL A 554 -16.81 23.19 -8.21
N ASN A 555 -18.08 22.78 -8.04
CA ASN A 555 -19.17 23.70 -7.71
C ASN A 555 -18.96 24.47 -6.40
N GLU A 556 -18.19 23.93 -5.46
CA GLU A 556 -17.77 24.64 -4.25
C GLU A 556 -16.44 25.36 -4.46
N ASP A 557 -15.47 24.69 -5.08
CA ASP A 557 -14.11 25.23 -5.24
C ASP A 557 -14.09 26.50 -6.11
N GLU A 558 -14.96 26.58 -7.11
CA GLU A 558 -15.07 27.74 -7.96
C GLU A 558 -15.79 28.92 -7.29
N LYS A 559 -16.46 28.76 -6.13
CA LYS A 559 -17.24 29.85 -5.52
C LYS A 559 -16.36 31.07 -5.21
N GLY A 560 -16.86 32.25 -5.56
CA GLY A 560 -16.20 33.52 -5.28
C GLY A 560 -16.78 34.68 -6.08
N PRO A 561 -16.28 35.91 -5.86
CA PRO A 561 -16.80 37.12 -6.52
C PRO A 561 -16.72 37.10 -8.04
N GLN A 562 -15.88 36.23 -8.61
CA GLN A 562 -15.62 36.12 -10.04
C GLN A 562 -16.49 35.05 -10.72
N THR A 563 -17.33 34.33 -9.98
CA THR A 563 -18.07 33.17 -10.48
C THR A 563 -19.52 33.55 -10.74
N PRO A 564 -20.06 33.30 -11.94
CA PRO A 564 -21.47 33.57 -12.20
C PRO A 564 -22.35 32.82 -11.19
N ALA A 565 -23.41 33.48 -10.70
CA ALA A 565 -24.35 32.86 -9.77
C ALA A 565 -25.03 31.61 -10.35
N THR A 566 -24.97 31.42 -11.68
CA THR A 566 -25.54 30.30 -12.42
C THR A 566 -24.56 29.16 -12.70
N GLY A 567 -23.28 29.28 -12.30
CA GLY A 567 -22.19 28.36 -12.69
C GLY A 567 -21.53 28.75 -14.01
N ALA A 568 -20.51 27.99 -14.43
CA ALA A 568 -19.74 28.20 -15.65
C ALA A 568 -19.47 26.89 -16.41
N ALA A 569 -19.29 26.99 -17.72
CA ALA A 569 -18.61 25.99 -18.52
C ALA A 569 -17.10 26.09 -18.23
N SER A 570 -16.46 24.97 -17.90
CA SER A 570 -15.07 24.95 -17.46
C SER A 570 -14.33 23.77 -18.11
N SER A 571 -13.48 24.08 -19.10
CA SER A 571 -12.31 23.22 -19.35
C SER A 571 -11.27 23.45 -18.25
N ALA A 572 -10.30 22.55 -18.10
CA ALA A 572 -9.31 22.65 -17.02
C ALA A 572 -7.91 22.29 -17.49
N VAL A 573 -6.92 22.93 -16.86
CA VAL A 573 -5.50 22.61 -16.95
C VAL A 573 -4.99 22.37 -15.54
N PHE A 574 -4.22 21.28 -15.36
CA PHE A 574 -3.56 20.94 -14.12
C PHE A 574 -2.05 21.00 -14.33
N GLU A 575 -1.33 21.56 -13.37
CA GLU A 575 0.12 21.55 -13.29
C GLU A 575 0.51 21.03 -11.89
N SER A 576 1.41 20.07 -11.81
CA SER A 576 1.85 19.43 -10.56
C SER A 576 3.38 19.40 -10.47
N ASP A 577 3.93 19.52 -9.26
CA ASP A 577 5.38 19.43 -9.01
C ASP A 577 5.93 17.99 -9.04
N VAL A 578 5.05 16.99 -8.90
CA VAL A 578 5.33 15.57 -9.10
C VAL A 578 4.27 14.93 -10.01
N PRO A 579 4.55 13.81 -10.70
CA PRO A 579 3.57 13.14 -11.54
C PRO A 579 2.33 12.68 -10.75
N ILE A 580 1.14 13.03 -11.25
CA ILE A 580 -0.17 12.60 -10.74
C ILE A 580 -1.03 12.03 -11.86
N VAL A 581 -2.19 11.48 -11.53
CA VAL A 581 -3.24 11.13 -12.49
C VAL A 581 -4.48 11.96 -12.21
N VAL A 582 -5.14 12.44 -13.26
CA VAL A 582 -6.35 13.25 -13.14
C VAL A 582 -7.45 12.70 -14.03
N GLU A 583 -8.60 12.45 -13.40
CA GLU A 583 -9.86 12.13 -14.09
C GLU A 583 -10.93 13.18 -13.74
N ARG A 584 -12.02 13.19 -14.50
CA ARG A 584 -13.22 13.99 -14.24
C ARG A 584 -14.43 13.07 -14.10
N ALA A 585 -15.26 13.33 -13.10
CA ALA A 585 -16.64 12.86 -13.06
C ALA A 585 -17.59 14.05 -13.09
N MET A 586 -18.69 13.95 -13.85
CA MET A 586 -19.72 14.98 -13.90
C MET A 586 -21.09 14.33 -13.81
N TYR A 587 -21.89 14.78 -12.84
CA TYR A 587 -23.23 14.28 -12.59
C TYR A 587 -24.26 15.38 -12.78
N ARG A 588 -25.48 15.03 -13.14
CA ARG A 588 -26.59 15.97 -13.26
C ARG A 588 -27.68 15.66 -12.25
N SER A 589 -28.05 16.66 -11.45
CA SER A 589 -29.08 16.55 -10.43
C SER A 589 -30.36 17.28 -10.86
N VAL A 590 -31.46 16.54 -11.04
CA VAL A 590 -32.81 17.09 -11.25
C VAL A 590 -33.82 16.18 -10.53
N PRO A 591 -34.76 16.69 -9.71
CA PRO A 591 -34.60 17.03 -8.29
C PRO A 591 -34.18 15.85 -7.34
N GLY A 592 -33.22 15.00 -7.73
CA GLY A 592 -32.60 13.95 -6.91
C GLY A 592 -31.08 14.11 -6.74
N THR A 593 -30.41 13.12 -6.13
CA THR A 593 -28.97 13.14 -5.80
C THR A 593 -28.10 13.14 -7.06
N PHE A 594 -28.18 12.14 -7.96
CA PHE A 594 -27.53 12.14 -9.29
C PHE A 594 -28.36 11.35 -10.30
N GLU A 595 -29.08 12.02 -11.20
CA GLU A 595 -29.96 11.35 -12.17
C GLU A 595 -29.19 10.81 -13.38
N ALA A 596 -28.14 11.51 -13.81
CA ALA A 596 -27.26 11.16 -14.92
C ALA A 596 -25.80 11.41 -14.51
N GLY A 597 -24.84 10.76 -15.16
CA GLY A 597 -23.44 11.14 -15.02
C GLY A 597 -22.52 10.46 -16.03
N HIS A 598 -21.33 11.02 -16.19
CA HIS A 598 -20.28 10.41 -16.97
C HIS A 598 -18.91 10.75 -16.37
N ALA A 599 -17.89 10.02 -16.78
CA ALA A 599 -16.50 10.31 -16.43
C ALA A 599 -15.63 10.38 -17.67
N SER A 600 -14.44 10.94 -17.53
CA SER A 600 -13.35 10.79 -18.51
C SER A 600 -12.00 11.09 -17.87
N ALA A 601 -10.96 10.41 -18.33
CA ALA A 601 -9.57 10.73 -18.09
C ALA A 601 -9.20 12.09 -18.69
N GLY A 602 -8.28 12.79 -18.03
CA GLY A 602 -7.62 13.94 -18.64
C GLY A 602 -6.61 13.48 -19.69
N ALA A 603 -6.27 14.37 -20.61
CA ALA A 603 -5.12 14.14 -21.48
C ALA A 603 -3.84 14.53 -20.75
N SER A 604 -2.83 13.65 -20.72
CA SER A 604 -1.51 13.95 -20.18
C SER A 604 -0.68 14.89 -21.06
N ASP A 605 -1.08 15.03 -22.33
CA ASP A 605 -0.46 15.87 -23.35
C ASP A 605 -1.53 16.41 -24.31
N LEU A 606 -1.21 17.52 -24.98
CA LEU A 606 -2.00 18.04 -26.09
C LEU A 606 -1.55 17.41 -27.40
N ASP A 607 -2.47 17.15 -28.32
CA ASP A 607 -2.17 16.58 -29.63
C ASP A 607 -2.85 17.35 -30.76
N THR A 608 -2.29 17.20 -31.95
CA THR A 608 -2.84 17.65 -33.24
C THR A 608 -3.80 16.64 -33.87
N SER A 609 -3.80 15.38 -33.44
CA SER A 609 -4.69 14.34 -33.97
C SER A 609 -5.46 13.63 -32.86
N TRP A 610 -6.78 13.52 -33.03
CA TRP A 610 -7.66 12.83 -32.09
C TRP A 610 -8.65 11.93 -32.83
N PHE A 611 -8.87 10.71 -32.30
CA PHE A 611 -9.71 9.69 -32.93
C PHE A 611 -10.80 9.20 -31.96
N PHE A 612 -12.04 9.12 -32.46
CA PHE A 612 -13.20 8.64 -31.71
C PHE A 612 -13.90 7.54 -32.49
N ALA A 613 -14.02 6.36 -31.92
CA ALA A 613 -14.68 5.20 -32.54
C ALA A 613 -16.18 5.14 -32.22
N GLU A 614 -16.58 5.62 -31.05
CA GLU A 614 -17.97 5.67 -30.59
C GLU A 614 -18.69 6.95 -31.03
N GLY A 615 -20.00 6.82 -31.27
CA GLY A 615 -20.86 7.92 -31.67
C GLY A 615 -22.12 7.47 -32.42
N TYR A 616 -23.25 8.01 -32.00
CA TYR A 616 -24.55 7.82 -32.63
C TYR A 616 -25.44 9.04 -32.39
N THR A 617 -25.96 9.62 -33.46
CA THR A 617 -26.82 10.82 -33.43
C THR A 617 -28.30 10.46 -33.66
N GLY A 618 -28.68 9.23 -33.30
CA GLY A 618 -30.06 8.74 -33.34
C GLY A 618 -31.06 9.64 -32.62
N PRO A 619 -32.38 9.46 -32.84
CA PRO A 619 -33.41 10.28 -32.18
C PRO A 619 -33.35 10.30 -30.65
N THR A 620 -32.69 9.32 -30.04
CA THR A 620 -32.51 9.20 -28.59
C THR A 620 -31.29 9.95 -28.07
N PHE A 621 -30.26 10.20 -28.89
CA PHE A 621 -28.94 10.65 -28.45
C PHE A 621 -28.58 12.02 -29.01
N GLU A 622 -28.08 12.90 -28.14
CA GLU A 622 -27.33 14.10 -28.55
C GLU A 622 -25.84 13.84 -28.35
N GLN A 623 -25.06 13.98 -29.42
CA GLN A 623 -23.61 13.81 -29.41
C GLN A 623 -22.92 15.16 -29.56
N TYR A 624 -21.92 15.39 -28.72
CA TYR A 624 -21.10 16.59 -28.70
C TYR A 624 -19.63 16.22 -28.92
N LEU A 625 -18.98 16.99 -29.80
CA LEU A 625 -17.52 17.06 -29.88
C LEU A 625 -17.05 18.30 -29.13
N LEU A 626 -16.10 18.12 -28.22
CA LEU A 626 -15.62 19.13 -27.29
C LEU A 626 -14.14 19.34 -27.56
N ILE A 627 -13.75 20.58 -27.83
CA ILE A 627 -12.37 20.90 -28.21
C ILE A 627 -11.85 22.04 -27.34
N GLY A 628 -10.80 21.78 -26.57
CA GLY A 628 -10.10 22.77 -25.74
C GLY A 628 -8.82 23.25 -26.41
N ASN A 629 -8.63 24.56 -26.45
CA ASN A 629 -7.38 25.20 -26.86
C ASN A 629 -6.78 25.98 -25.67
N PRO A 630 -5.83 25.39 -24.93
CA PRO A 630 -5.11 26.09 -23.86
C PRO A 630 -4.07 27.10 -24.41
N GLY A 631 -3.74 27.00 -25.70
CA GLY A 631 -2.78 27.86 -26.38
C GLY A 631 -3.22 29.32 -26.48
N SER A 632 -2.26 30.20 -26.76
CA SER A 632 -2.45 31.65 -26.82
C SER A 632 -2.88 32.20 -28.19
N SER A 633 -3.05 31.32 -29.18
CA SER A 633 -3.46 31.68 -30.55
C SER A 633 -4.69 30.84 -30.97
N PRO A 634 -5.60 31.37 -31.81
CA PRO A 634 -6.66 30.58 -32.41
C PRO A 634 -6.11 29.43 -33.26
N VAL A 635 -6.76 28.26 -33.21
CA VAL A 635 -6.34 27.03 -33.90
C VAL A 635 -7.42 26.58 -34.89
N PRO A 636 -7.12 26.52 -36.20
CA PRO A 636 -7.97 25.84 -37.16
C PRO A 636 -7.97 24.32 -36.93
N VAL A 637 -9.17 23.73 -36.95
CA VAL A 637 -9.38 22.29 -36.71
C VAL A 637 -10.27 21.72 -37.80
N GLN A 638 -9.85 20.63 -38.44
CA GLN A 638 -10.62 19.87 -39.40
C GLN A 638 -11.20 18.62 -38.73
N VAL A 639 -12.48 18.35 -38.96
CA VAL A 639 -13.18 17.17 -38.45
C VAL A 639 -13.69 16.35 -39.63
N THR A 640 -13.20 15.13 -39.77
CA THR A 640 -13.69 14.15 -40.73
C THR A 640 -14.59 13.16 -40.00
N TYR A 641 -15.83 13.00 -40.48
CA TYR A 641 -16.77 12.03 -39.92
C TYR A 641 -16.68 10.72 -40.70
N LEU A 642 -16.52 9.60 -39.99
CA LEU A 642 -16.52 8.27 -40.60
C LEU A 642 -17.89 7.64 -40.39
N LEU A 643 -18.58 7.35 -41.49
CA LEU A 643 -19.89 6.72 -41.50
C LEU A 643 -19.75 5.24 -41.91
N PRO A 644 -20.77 4.40 -41.68
CA PRO A 644 -20.79 3.05 -42.23
C PRO A 644 -20.66 3.03 -43.77
N SER A 645 -21.10 4.10 -44.43
CA SER A 645 -20.99 4.28 -45.89
C SER A 645 -19.64 4.85 -46.36
N GLY A 646 -18.71 5.15 -45.45
CA GLY A 646 -17.41 5.77 -45.73
C GLY A 646 -17.27 7.19 -45.16
N PRO A 647 -16.13 7.86 -45.43
CA PRO A 647 -15.78 9.13 -44.82
C PRO A 647 -16.50 10.32 -45.49
N THR A 648 -16.77 11.37 -44.72
CA THR A 648 -17.25 12.65 -45.26
C THR A 648 -16.09 13.54 -45.70
N PRO A 649 -16.33 14.59 -46.50
CA PRO A 649 -15.42 15.72 -46.56
C PRO A 649 -15.20 16.33 -45.15
N PRO A 650 -14.01 16.87 -44.84
CA PRO A 650 -13.76 17.49 -43.54
C PRO A 650 -14.53 18.79 -43.34
N VAL A 651 -15.04 19.03 -42.13
CA VAL A 651 -15.61 20.31 -41.69
C VAL A 651 -14.54 21.09 -40.94
N THR A 652 -14.37 22.38 -41.25
CA THR A 652 -13.36 23.23 -40.60
C THR A 652 -13.99 24.14 -39.56
N TYR A 653 -13.41 24.13 -38.36
CA TYR A 653 -13.70 25.03 -37.26
C TYR A 653 -12.48 25.87 -36.90
N THR A 654 -12.66 26.91 -36.08
CA THR A 654 -11.57 27.65 -35.45
C THR A 654 -11.84 27.76 -33.96
N VAL A 655 -10.98 27.14 -33.15
CA VAL A 655 -11.04 27.20 -31.70
C VAL A 655 -10.21 28.40 -31.25
N GLN A 656 -10.83 29.37 -30.58
CA GLN A 656 -10.12 30.60 -30.18
C GLN A 656 -9.05 30.32 -29.13
N ALA A 657 -8.12 31.25 -28.95
CA ALA A 657 -7.08 31.17 -27.93
C ALA A 657 -7.68 31.06 -26.52
N ARG A 658 -7.11 30.20 -25.66
CA ARG A 658 -7.52 30.00 -24.27
C ARG A 658 -9.03 29.80 -24.11
N SER A 659 -9.63 29.01 -25.00
CA SER A 659 -11.07 28.80 -25.06
C SER A 659 -11.42 27.36 -25.39
N ARG A 660 -12.71 27.04 -25.29
CA ARG A 660 -13.28 25.78 -25.78
C ARG A 660 -14.28 26.01 -26.90
N LEU A 661 -14.50 24.98 -27.72
CA LEU A 661 -15.55 24.90 -28.73
C LEU A 661 -16.37 23.63 -28.49
N THR A 662 -17.70 23.75 -28.50
CA THR A 662 -18.63 22.62 -28.45
C THR A 662 -19.39 22.52 -29.77
N VAL A 663 -19.32 21.37 -30.43
CA VAL A 663 -20.00 21.09 -31.69
C VAL A 663 -21.11 20.07 -31.45
N LEU A 664 -22.37 20.42 -31.76
CA LEU A 664 -23.49 19.49 -31.75
C LEU A 664 -23.47 18.66 -33.04
N VAL A 665 -23.00 17.41 -32.96
CA VAL A 665 -22.79 16.54 -34.12
C VAL A 665 -24.11 16.20 -34.82
N ASN A 666 -25.23 16.12 -34.09
CA ASN A 666 -26.55 15.88 -34.67
C ASN A 666 -26.96 16.90 -35.74
N GLY A 667 -26.50 18.14 -35.61
CA GLY A 667 -26.85 19.25 -36.51
C GLY A 667 -25.97 19.34 -37.75
N GLU A 668 -24.90 18.56 -37.82
CA GLU A 668 -23.86 18.70 -38.82
C GLU A 668 -24.30 18.28 -40.23
N ARG A 669 -23.82 19.06 -41.20
CA ARG A 669 -24.07 18.86 -42.63
C ARG A 669 -22.76 19.04 -43.39
N PRO A 670 -21.85 18.05 -43.37
CA PRO A 670 -20.49 18.22 -43.89
C PRO A 670 -20.42 18.63 -45.37
N THR A 671 -21.42 18.25 -46.15
CA THR A 671 -21.57 18.65 -47.56
C THR A 671 -23.04 18.53 -47.99
N PRO A 672 -23.52 19.24 -49.03
CA PRO A 672 -24.88 19.07 -49.52
C PRO A 672 -25.23 17.60 -49.79
N GLY A 673 -26.34 17.15 -49.21
CA GLY A 673 -26.83 15.76 -49.33
C GLY A 673 -26.36 14.80 -48.23
N ILE A 674 -25.40 15.20 -47.38
CA ILE A 674 -25.00 14.43 -46.19
C ILE A 674 -25.49 15.17 -44.94
N SER A 675 -26.28 14.47 -44.12
CA SER A 675 -26.81 14.94 -42.85
C SER A 675 -26.38 13.97 -41.77
N LEU A 676 -25.81 14.47 -40.67
CA LEU A 676 -25.44 13.62 -39.54
C LEU A 676 -26.59 13.40 -38.58
N ALA A 677 -27.80 13.88 -38.83
CA ALA A 677 -28.97 13.49 -38.05
C ALA A 677 -29.25 11.97 -38.16
N SER A 678 -29.49 11.30 -37.04
CA SER A 678 -29.87 9.89 -36.96
C SER A 678 -28.89 8.89 -37.58
N THR A 679 -27.58 9.07 -37.33
CA THR A 679 -26.51 8.35 -38.02
C THR A 679 -25.46 7.81 -37.03
N ALA A 680 -24.93 6.61 -37.29
CA ALA A 680 -23.75 6.12 -36.57
C ALA A 680 -22.50 6.81 -37.10
N VAL A 681 -21.68 7.36 -36.22
CA VAL A 681 -20.62 8.29 -36.60
C VAL A 681 -19.39 8.15 -35.71
N SER A 682 -18.23 8.01 -36.34
CA SER A 682 -16.92 8.12 -35.70
C SER A 682 -16.23 9.40 -36.19
N MET A 683 -15.19 9.87 -35.52
CA MET A 683 -14.57 11.17 -35.83
C MET A 683 -13.04 11.07 -35.89
N ILE A 684 -12.46 11.73 -36.88
CA ILE A 684 -11.04 12.09 -36.93
C ILE A 684 -10.95 13.60 -36.81
N VAL A 685 -10.24 14.09 -35.80
CA VAL A 685 -10.00 15.51 -35.55
C VAL A 685 -8.55 15.82 -35.83
N GLN A 686 -8.29 16.80 -36.69
CA GLN A 686 -6.96 17.23 -37.12
C GLN A 686 -6.79 18.73 -36.90
N ALA A 687 -5.91 19.12 -36.00
CA ALA A 687 -5.65 20.51 -35.66
C ALA A 687 -4.29 20.99 -36.20
N GLN A 688 -4.20 22.28 -36.50
CA GLN A 688 -2.93 22.90 -36.94
C GLN A 688 -1.97 23.21 -35.78
N ALA A 689 -2.41 23.05 -34.54
CA ALA A 689 -1.60 23.16 -33.32
C ALA A 689 -2.20 22.26 -32.23
N PRO A 690 -1.44 21.90 -31.18
CA PRO A 690 -1.90 21.01 -30.12
C PRO A 690 -3.16 21.51 -29.41
N ILE A 691 -4.14 20.63 -29.24
CA ILE A 691 -5.43 20.83 -28.58
C ILE A 691 -5.73 19.62 -27.68
N VAL A 692 -6.81 19.70 -26.89
CA VAL A 692 -7.44 18.54 -26.25
C VAL A 692 -8.83 18.33 -26.84
N ALA A 693 -9.25 17.08 -27.05
CA ALA A 693 -10.57 16.77 -27.57
C ALA A 693 -11.25 15.63 -26.82
N GLU A 694 -12.53 15.81 -26.52
CA GLU A 694 -13.41 14.82 -25.88
C GLU A 694 -14.71 14.66 -26.67
N ARG A 695 -15.40 13.53 -26.48
CA ARG A 695 -16.78 13.33 -26.93
C ARG A 695 -17.67 13.16 -25.69
N ALA A 696 -18.84 13.79 -25.70
CA ALA A 696 -19.92 13.47 -24.77
C ALA A 696 -21.18 13.06 -25.54
N MET A 697 -21.94 12.12 -24.98
CA MET A 697 -23.26 11.73 -25.49
C MET A 697 -24.26 11.77 -24.35
N TRP A 698 -25.43 12.36 -24.61
CA TRP A 698 -26.50 12.51 -23.63
C TRP A 698 -27.82 11.97 -24.17
N TRP A 699 -28.64 11.37 -23.31
CA TRP A 699 -29.93 10.80 -23.69
C TRP A 699 -30.90 10.72 -22.50
N PRO A 700 -32.21 10.50 -22.73
CA PRO A 700 -32.88 10.56 -24.01
C PRO A 700 -33.18 12.00 -24.44
N GLY A 701 -33.21 12.22 -25.76
CA GLY A 701 -33.71 13.46 -26.35
C GLY A 701 -32.75 14.63 -26.16
N SER A 702 -33.25 15.72 -25.58
CA SER A 702 -32.49 16.97 -25.46
C SER A 702 -32.10 17.31 -24.02
N SER A 703 -31.31 18.36 -23.83
CA SER A 703 -30.96 18.91 -22.49
C SER A 703 -32.13 19.07 -21.50
N ALA A 704 -33.37 19.20 -21.99
CA ALA A 704 -34.58 19.22 -21.15
C ALA A 704 -35.01 17.84 -20.60
N THR A 705 -34.60 16.75 -21.24
CA THR A 705 -35.07 15.37 -20.99
C THR A 705 -33.96 14.38 -20.69
N TRP A 706 -32.68 14.79 -20.75
CA TRP A 706 -31.55 13.93 -20.43
C TRP A 706 -31.68 13.29 -19.05
N ARG A 707 -31.43 11.99 -19.01
CA ARG A 707 -31.42 11.14 -17.82
C ARG A 707 -30.17 10.28 -17.72
N GLU A 708 -29.34 10.21 -18.77
CA GLU A 708 -28.03 9.59 -18.66
C GLU A 708 -27.06 10.13 -19.72
N ALA A 709 -25.76 9.90 -19.51
CA ALA A 709 -24.70 10.26 -20.42
C ALA A 709 -23.52 9.29 -20.40
N HIS A 710 -22.61 9.47 -21.36
CA HIS A 710 -21.25 8.93 -21.29
C HIS A 710 -20.30 9.87 -22.04
N ALA A 711 -19.00 9.81 -21.73
CA ALA A 711 -17.99 10.63 -22.35
C ALA A 711 -16.64 9.90 -22.44
N SER A 712 -15.79 10.33 -23.37
CA SER A 712 -14.44 9.78 -23.49
C SER A 712 -13.48 10.79 -24.10
N LEU A 713 -12.24 10.66 -23.68
CA LEU A 713 -11.09 11.31 -24.27
C LEU A 713 -10.81 10.66 -25.63
N GLY A 714 -10.52 11.47 -26.65
CA GLY A 714 -10.12 10.91 -27.94
C GLY A 714 -8.79 10.17 -27.84
N ALA A 715 -8.60 9.12 -28.63
CA ALA A 715 -7.28 8.53 -28.77
C ALA A 715 -6.35 9.51 -29.50
N THR A 716 -5.12 9.67 -29.02
CA THR A 716 -4.09 10.49 -29.69
C THR A 716 -3.34 9.73 -30.79
N SER A 717 -3.45 8.40 -30.79
CA SER A 717 -2.84 7.53 -31.80
C SER A 717 -3.77 6.38 -32.19
N THR A 718 -3.44 5.73 -33.31
CA THR A 718 -4.14 4.55 -33.81
C THR A 718 -3.27 3.32 -33.67
N CYS A 719 -3.86 2.18 -33.36
CA CYS A 719 -3.15 0.91 -33.18
C CYS A 719 -3.81 -0.19 -34.01
N ALA A 720 -3.04 -1.23 -34.36
CA ALA A 720 -3.57 -2.40 -35.05
C ALA A 720 -4.27 -3.37 -34.09
N ARG A 721 -3.84 -3.39 -32.83
CA ARG A 721 -4.31 -4.31 -31.79
C ARG A 721 -4.81 -3.52 -30.59
N TRP A 722 -6.01 -3.84 -30.13
CA TRP A 722 -6.68 -3.18 -29.01
C TRP A 722 -7.29 -4.23 -28.08
N VAL A 723 -7.26 -3.98 -26.78
CA VAL A 723 -7.99 -4.76 -25.78
C VAL A 723 -9.01 -3.89 -25.06
N VAL A 724 -10.18 -4.46 -24.83
CA VAL A 724 -11.22 -3.97 -23.94
C VAL A 724 -11.32 -4.97 -22.79
N ALA A 725 -11.33 -4.51 -21.55
CA ALA A 725 -11.36 -5.38 -20.38
C ALA A 725 -12.76 -5.56 -19.79
N GLU A 726 -13.61 -4.54 -19.89
CA GLU A 726 -14.98 -4.55 -19.37
C GLU A 726 -16.04 -4.70 -20.47
N GLY A 727 -17.12 -5.40 -20.12
CA GLY A 727 -18.19 -5.68 -21.05
C GLY A 727 -19.15 -6.69 -20.43
N GLU A 728 -20.42 -6.52 -20.72
CA GLU A 728 -21.48 -7.41 -20.25
C GLU A 728 -22.56 -7.53 -21.31
N TRP A 729 -23.03 -8.75 -21.53
CA TRP A 729 -24.20 -8.99 -22.36
C TRP A 729 -25.16 -9.90 -21.61
N GLY A 730 -26.41 -9.46 -21.44
CA GLY A 730 -27.41 -10.15 -20.65
C GLY A 730 -28.78 -9.52 -20.79
N ALA A 731 -29.72 -9.95 -19.94
CA ALA A 731 -31.07 -9.38 -19.94
C ALA A 731 -31.01 -7.91 -19.49
N GLY A 732 -31.38 -6.98 -20.39
CA GLY A 732 -31.40 -5.55 -20.11
C GLY A 732 -30.03 -4.90 -20.07
N VAL A 733 -28.97 -5.55 -20.56
CA VAL A 733 -27.62 -4.98 -20.61
C VAL A 733 -26.92 -5.39 -21.91
N ASP A 734 -26.44 -4.39 -22.65
CA ASP A 734 -25.75 -4.57 -23.92
C ASP A 734 -24.45 -3.75 -23.92
N THR A 735 -23.36 -4.40 -24.32
CA THR A 735 -22.08 -3.75 -24.58
C THR A 735 -21.76 -3.82 -26.08
N TYR A 736 -21.40 -2.68 -26.66
CA TYR A 736 -20.96 -2.52 -28.03
C TYR A 736 -19.46 -2.23 -28.04
N VAL A 737 -18.71 -2.92 -28.90
CA VAL A 737 -17.31 -2.59 -29.20
C VAL A 737 -17.28 -1.93 -30.58
N LEU A 738 -16.74 -0.73 -30.64
CA LEU A 738 -16.85 0.18 -31.77
C LEU A 738 -15.48 0.40 -32.35
N VAL A 739 -15.39 0.24 -33.67
CA VAL A 739 -14.12 0.33 -34.38
C VAL A 739 -14.22 1.38 -35.46
N ALA A 740 -13.27 2.30 -35.47
CA ALA A 740 -13.03 3.25 -36.56
C ALA A 740 -11.78 2.80 -37.33
N ASN A 741 -11.94 2.47 -38.61
CA ASN A 741 -10.80 2.31 -39.51
C ASN A 741 -10.47 3.68 -40.10
N THR A 742 -9.43 4.31 -39.57
CA THR A 742 -9.00 5.66 -39.96
C THR A 742 -8.13 5.64 -41.21
N GLY A 743 -7.81 4.45 -41.70
CA GLY A 743 -6.96 4.21 -42.86
C GLY A 743 -7.72 4.26 -44.19
N VAL A 744 -6.96 4.24 -45.26
CA VAL A 744 -7.47 4.29 -46.65
C VAL A 744 -7.65 2.90 -47.28
N GLN A 745 -7.38 1.83 -46.53
CA GLN A 745 -7.53 0.45 -46.97
C GLN A 745 -8.58 -0.29 -46.13
N PRO A 746 -9.43 -1.13 -46.74
CA PRO A 746 -10.32 -2.00 -45.98
C PRO A 746 -9.49 -3.05 -45.21
N THR A 747 -10.02 -3.51 -44.08
CA THR A 747 -9.39 -4.56 -43.27
C THR A 747 -10.42 -5.57 -42.77
N ARG A 748 -9.94 -6.74 -42.34
CA ARG A 748 -10.72 -7.73 -41.61
C ARG A 748 -10.08 -7.92 -40.25
N LEU A 749 -10.88 -7.76 -39.20
CA LEU A 749 -10.46 -7.84 -37.82
C LEU A 749 -10.87 -9.17 -37.23
N ARG A 750 -10.03 -9.76 -36.39
CA ARG A 750 -10.38 -10.82 -35.47
C ARG A 750 -10.80 -10.20 -34.13
N ALA A 751 -12.03 -10.47 -33.73
CA ALA A 751 -12.54 -10.20 -32.40
C ALA A 751 -12.48 -11.50 -31.57
N THR A 752 -11.65 -11.49 -30.53
CA THR A 752 -11.51 -12.60 -29.57
C THR A 752 -12.15 -12.18 -28.25
N LEU A 753 -13.31 -12.75 -27.94
CA LEU A 753 -14.09 -12.47 -26.74
C LEU A 753 -13.55 -13.29 -25.56
N LEU A 754 -12.98 -12.60 -24.57
CA LEU A 754 -12.31 -13.13 -23.39
C LEU A 754 -13.32 -13.27 -22.24
N ARG A 755 -13.37 -14.41 -21.57
CA ARG A 755 -14.31 -14.68 -20.47
C ARG A 755 -13.60 -15.39 -19.32
N GLU A 756 -14.16 -15.23 -18.12
CA GLU A 756 -13.65 -15.89 -16.92
C GLU A 756 -13.80 -17.41 -17.02
N GLY A 757 -12.71 -18.15 -16.78
CA GLY A 757 -12.69 -19.59 -16.62
C GLY A 757 -13.09 -20.39 -17.87
N THR A 758 -13.17 -19.76 -19.05
CA THR A 758 -13.63 -20.40 -20.28
C THR A 758 -12.75 -20.06 -21.48
N THR A 759 -12.74 -20.93 -22.48
CA THR A 759 -12.05 -20.68 -23.75
C THR A 759 -12.65 -19.46 -24.47
N PRO A 760 -11.81 -18.63 -25.11
CA PRO A 760 -12.29 -17.50 -25.92
C PRO A 760 -13.25 -17.91 -27.03
N LEU A 761 -14.13 -16.99 -27.40
CA LEU A 761 -14.92 -17.08 -28.63
C LEU A 761 -14.30 -16.16 -29.68
N ILE A 762 -14.32 -16.56 -30.95
CA ILE A 762 -13.65 -15.81 -32.03
C ILE A 762 -14.63 -15.57 -33.17
N ALA A 763 -14.64 -14.33 -33.68
CA ALA A 763 -15.34 -13.97 -34.91
C ALA A 763 -14.50 -12.96 -35.71
N ASP A 764 -14.57 -13.04 -37.04
CA ASP A 764 -13.91 -12.06 -37.91
C ASP A 764 -14.94 -11.04 -38.44
N VAL A 765 -14.57 -9.77 -38.50
CA VAL A 765 -15.43 -8.64 -38.89
C VAL A 765 -14.74 -7.80 -39.97
N ASP A 766 -15.43 -7.59 -41.10
CA ASP A 766 -14.95 -6.70 -42.16
C ASP A 766 -15.20 -5.23 -41.80
N VAL A 767 -14.18 -4.39 -41.98
CA VAL A 767 -14.25 -2.94 -41.74
C VAL A 767 -13.73 -2.19 -42.98
N PRO A 768 -14.62 -1.53 -43.76
CA PRO A 768 -14.21 -0.75 -44.92
C PRO A 768 -13.22 0.38 -44.59
N ALA A 769 -12.51 0.86 -45.61
CA ALA A 769 -11.61 2.01 -45.49
C ALA A 769 -12.36 3.29 -45.07
N GLY A 770 -11.78 4.10 -44.19
CA GLY A 770 -12.33 5.39 -43.77
C GLY A 770 -13.76 5.29 -43.20
N SER A 771 -14.09 4.18 -42.56
CA SER A 771 -15.44 3.87 -42.11
C SER A 771 -15.45 3.45 -40.65
N ARG A 772 -16.65 3.27 -40.12
CA ARG A 772 -16.88 2.74 -38.79
C ARG A 772 -17.69 1.45 -38.80
N GLN A 773 -17.46 0.57 -37.82
CA GLN A 773 -18.22 -0.67 -37.64
C GLN A 773 -18.36 -1.03 -36.15
N ASN A 774 -19.46 -1.70 -35.78
CA ASN A 774 -19.62 -2.33 -34.46
C ASN A 774 -19.25 -3.82 -34.55
N VAL A 775 -18.53 -4.32 -33.55
CA VAL A 775 -18.54 -5.75 -33.23
C VAL A 775 -19.82 -6.01 -32.45
N ASN A 776 -20.84 -6.53 -33.14
CA ASN A 776 -22.14 -6.80 -32.54
C ASN A 776 -22.11 -8.12 -31.74
N VAL A 777 -21.86 -8.00 -30.43
CA VAL A 777 -21.71 -9.15 -29.52
C VAL A 777 -22.89 -10.11 -29.57
N PRO A 778 -24.17 -9.68 -29.50
CA PRO A 778 -25.31 -10.60 -29.54
C PRO A 778 -25.37 -11.47 -30.80
N SER A 779 -25.02 -10.90 -31.97
CA SER A 779 -25.07 -11.62 -33.25
C SER A 779 -23.87 -12.52 -33.50
N LEU A 780 -22.68 -12.09 -33.09
CA LEU A 780 -21.42 -12.80 -33.34
C LEU A 780 -21.10 -13.84 -32.26
N PHE A 781 -21.53 -13.59 -31.02
CA PHE A 781 -21.20 -14.40 -29.86
C PHE A 781 -22.43 -14.77 -29.02
N PRO A 782 -23.47 -15.41 -29.59
CA PRO A 782 -24.69 -15.73 -28.87
C PRO A 782 -24.49 -16.60 -27.61
N ALA A 783 -23.37 -17.33 -27.54
CA ALA A 783 -22.98 -18.14 -26.38
C ALA A 783 -22.44 -17.31 -25.18
N ALA A 784 -22.23 -16.00 -25.34
CA ALA A 784 -21.78 -15.10 -24.28
C ALA A 784 -22.93 -14.50 -23.45
N PHE A 785 -24.19 -14.87 -23.72
CA PHE A 785 -25.34 -14.32 -23.01
C PHE A 785 -25.27 -14.63 -21.51
N GLY A 786 -25.50 -13.61 -20.69
CA GLY A 786 -25.42 -13.70 -19.23
C GLY A 786 -23.98 -13.71 -18.69
N THR A 787 -23.00 -13.29 -19.49
CA THR A 787 -21.59 -13.27 -19.06
C THR A 787 -20.98 -11.88 -19.18
N ARG A 788 -20.02 -11.61 -18.30
CA ARG A 788 -19.06 -10.50 -18.46
C ARG A 788 -17.93 -10.94 -19.38
N PHE A 789 -17.42 -10.02 -20.18
CA PHE A 789 -16.40 -10.31 -21.16
C PHE A 789 -15.42 -9.14 -21.31
N GLY A 790 -14.20 -9.47 -21.74
CA GLY A 790 -13.30 -8.55 -22.41
C GLY A 790 -13.22 -8.91 -23.89
N MET A 791 -12.50 -8.11 -24.68
CA MET A 791 -12.34 -8.38 -26.11
C MET A 791 -10.98 -7.92 -26.61
N LEU A 792 -10.25 -8.81 -27.29
CA LEU A 792 -9.09 -8.47 -28.10
C LEU A 792 -9.54 -8.25 -29.55
N ILE A 793 -9.21 -7.09 -30.10
CA ILE A 793 -9.40 -6.72 -31.50
C ILE A 793 -8.04 -6.64 -32.16
N GLU A 794 -7.81 -7.44 -33.20
CA GLU A 794 -6.55 -7.45 -33.95
C GLU A 794 -6.79 -7.77 -35.42
N PRO A 795 -5.82 -7.60 -36.33
CA PRO A 795 -5.99 -8.03 -37.72
C PRO A 795 -6.25 -9.54 -37.79
N ALA A 796 -7.21 -9.95 -38.62
CA ALA A 796 -7.43 -11.37 -38.87
C ALA A 796 -6.19 -11.98 -39.54
N PRO A 797 -5.90 -13.29 -39.33
CA PRO A 797 -4.76 -13.93 -39.95
C PRO A 797 -4.69 -13.71 -41.46
N GLY A 798 -3.56 -13.22 -41.94
CA GLY A 798 -3.34 -12.90 -43.35
C GLY A 798 -3.76 -11.49 -43.79
N PHE A 799 -4.30 -10.67 -42.90
CA PHE A 799 -4.56 -9.24 -43.15
C PHE A 799 -3.43 -8.39 -42.56
N ALA A 800 -3.13 -7.27 -43.22
CA ALA A 800 -2.14 -6.31 -42.75
C ALA A 800 -2.69 -5.46 -41.59
N ASP A 801 -1.77 -4.90 -40.81
CA ASP A 801 -2.09 -3.92 -39.78
C ASP A 801 -2.87 -2.74 -40.37
N ALA A 802 -3.95 -2.36 -39.69
CA ALA A 802 -4.76 -1.20 -40.02
C ALA A 802 -4.67 -0.16 -38.89
N PRO A 803 -4.71 1.15 -39.20
CA PRO A 803 -4.78 2.18 -38.17
C PRO A 803 -6.22 2.23 -37.64
N LEU A 804 -6.42 1.63 -36.46
CA LEU A 804 -7.73 1.57 -35.81
C LEU A 804 -7.75 2.46 -34.57
N ALA A 805 -8.93 3.00 -34.29
CA ALA A 805 -9.32 3.43 -32.94
C ALA A 805 -10.47 2.53 -32.47
N VAL A 806 -10.43 2.12 -31.21
CA VAL A 806 -11.43 1.24 -30.60
C VAL A 806 -11.93 1.86 -29.30
N GLU A 807 -13.25 1.91 -29.14
CA GLU A 807 -13.93 2.26 -27.90
C GLU A 807 -14.96 1.16 -27.59
N TRP A 808 -15.42 1.11 -26.35
CA TRP A 808 -16.59 0.33 -25.98
C TRP A 808 -17.62 1.20 -25.29
N SER A 809 -18.89 0.87 -25.47
CA SER A 809 -19.99 1.46 -24.73
C SER A 809 -20.92 0.41 -24.18
N HIS A 810 -21.46 0.68 -23.02
CA HIS A 810 -22.32 -0.17 -22.23
C HIS A 810 -23.62 0.58 -21.96
N TYR A 811 -24.75 -0.08 -22.17
CA TYR A 811 -26.06 0.46 -21.90
C TYR A 811 -26.88 -0.57 -21.13
N ALA A 812 -27.37 -0.18 -19.96
CA ALA A 812 -28.13 -1.05 -19.08
C ALA A 812 -29.46 -0.42 -18.65
N ASP A 813 -30.47 -1.28 -18.56
CA ASP A 813 -31.80 -0.98 -18.08
C ASP A 813 -31.83 -1.19 -16.56
N ALA A 814 -32.33 -0.21 -15.80
CA ALA A 814 -32.56 -0.35 -14.37
C ALA A 814 -33.84 0.36 -13.92
N GLY A 815 -34.51 -0.20 -12.91
CA GLY A 815 -35.77 0.35 -12.39
C GLY A 815 -36.90 0.42 -13.43
N GLY A 816 -36.87 -0.42 -14.47
CA GLY A 816 -37.83 -0.38 -15.59
C GLY A 816 -37.61 0.76 -16.58
N ILE A 817 -36.50 1.49 -16.48
CA ILE A 817 -36.10 2.56 -17.40
C ILE A 817 -35.06 1.98 -18.35
N ARG A 818 -35.33 2.08 -19.65
CA ARG A 818 -34.41 1.63 -20.68
C ARG A 818 -33.18 2.53 -20.74
N TRP A 819 -31.98 1.92 -20.75
CA TRP A 819 -30.69 2.61 -20.82
C TRP A 819 -30.56 3.73 -19.79
N SER A 820 -31.00 3.44 -18.55
CA SER A 820 -30.83 4.39 -17.45
C SER A 820 -29.38 4.53 -17.04
N ALA A 821 -28.58 3.48 -17.25
CA ALA A 821 -27.14 3.49 -17.00
C ALA A 821 -26.38 3.35 -18.31
N GLY A 822 -25.41 4.23 -18.53
CA GLY A 822 -24.51 4.19 -19.67
C GLY A 822 -23.07 4.35 -19.24
N ALA A 823 -22.14 3.69 -19.92
CA ALA A 823 -20.73 3.88 -19.69
C ALA A 823 -19.98 3.69 -21.00
N ASN A 824 -18.82 4.30 -21.14
CA ASN A 824 -17.95 4.05 -22.27
C ASN A 824 -16.50 4.31 -21.84
N ALA A 825 -15.55 3.72 -22.55
CA ALA A 825 -14.15 4.09 -22.42
C ALA A 825 -13.39 3.79 -23.72
N LEU A 826 -12.19 4.36 -23.82
CA LEU A 826 -11.24 4.00 -24.85
C LEU A 826 -10.73 2.57 -24.62
N GLY A 827 -10.49 1.80 -25.68
CA GLY A 827 -9.74 0.55 -25.53
C GLY A 827 -8.27 0.84 -25.14
N THR A 828 -7.52 -0.19 -24.78
CA THR A 828 -6.07 -0.06 -24.58
C THR A 828 -5.33 -0.65 -25.78
N CYS A 829 -4.40 0.10 -26.38
CA CYS A 829 -3.51 -0.46 -27.41
C CYS A 829 -2.66 -1.60 -26.84
N VAL A 830 -2.59 -2.71 -27.56
CA VAL A 830 -1.73 -3.85 -27.18
C VAL A 830 -0.36 -3.66 -27.83
N PRO A 831 0.74 -3.66 -27.04
CA PRO A 831 2.11 -3.45 -27.54
C PRO A 831 2.62 -4.58 -28.43
#